data_AF-A0A7G8Z9Y5-F1
#
_entry.id   AF-A0A7G8Z9Y5-F1
#
_cell.length_a   1.000
_cell.length_b   1.000
_cell.length_c   1.000
_cell.angle_alpha   90.00
_cell.angle_beta   90.00
_cell.angle_gamma   90.00
#
_symmetry.space_group_name_H-M   'P 1'
#
loop_
_entity.id
_entity.type
_entity.pdbx_description
1 polymer ?
#
loop_
_entity_poly.entity_id
_entity_poly.type
_entity_poly.pdbx_seq_one_letter_code
_entity_poly.pdbx_strand_id
1 'polypeptide(L)'
;MSRWATLSGNAAVYAKLQEFYSQRNFPIEVRYFLCTWFEDKQWNLFDPDNPEHEPHAIQLFSNLLALMRTKIQELSVIPDFQAIKMCLEQTLVDFKDTYENDQCGFLRVIQQCMDKEEELVKICQEAILAGYMDQSSQSGAEHRERVNAHIVQQLQQFSSDKSDLDDRVRKMQNLQESFIIQYTENMKINSQINSLHAQMQPMPQQLASPNCPNREKLHQTLKELQARQKNFEEDKKRLETNLSELGKEILKSRLELAESYNKLITEVQGLQKRVLDDELISWKRRQQLGGNGNLPKSEELDSLQRWCESLAEIIWCIRQQIKRMGILRAQLPIDVPHGIADLLPELNDTITGMLSSLVTSTFIVEQQPPQVLKKESRFSAKVRLLVGGKLNIQMCPPQVKATIISESQAKNMLRSDMLAKQTTSGTILNNVGTMDWQDDRNPLLPSGCLSIHFRNMQLKAIKRSDKKGTEAVTEEKFCILFQSDFNVGGNDLVFQVWTLSLPVVVTVHGNQECNAMATVLWDNAFADPGRTPFVVPESVPWPKLGEQLHSKFQQMTGKGLTQDSLDYLASKVFNAPCSLDFSQHVVSWTQFNKETLQGRNFTFWEWFYAVLKLTKEHLKGPWNDGSIIGFISKTNAQECLNRCENGTFLLRFSDSECGGITIAWIAESVNKQGEREVWNLAPYIAKDFSVRGLADRIHDLKNLTFLYPEINKDDAFQKYYTAPQESDVNSKNGYIATHLVQVIGSGQLMSADNISNPPRSPQMIPPSPACGPASNQTTLTDTMDDMNMDLTEYLVTDYTAGDYDIIDANQFVTGPYILPTYQTN
;
A
#
# COMPACT_ATOMS: atom_id res chain seq x y z
N MET A 1 6.94 9.48 34.47
CA MET A 1 6.43 9.64 33.10
C MET A 1 4.97 10.05 33.22
N SER A 2 4.46 10.98 32.41
CA SER A 2 3.04 11.38 32.50
C SER A 2 2.12 10.21 32.12
N ARG A 3 0.89 10.22 32.65
CA ARG A 3 -0.19 9.30 32.27
C ARG A 3 -0.39 9.37 30.75
N TRP A 4 -0.41 10.59 30.21
CA TRP A 4 -0.48 10.85 28.78
C TRP A 4 0.64 10.20 27.97
N ALA A 5 1.91 10.41 28.34
CA ALA A 5 3.05 9.83 27.62
C ALA A 5 3.05 8.29 27.64
N THR A 6 2.53 7.70 28.73
CA THR A 6 2.38 6.25 28.86
C THR A 6 1.33 5.70 27.89
N LEU A 7 0.22 6.42 27.70
CA LEU A 7 -0.86 6.05 26.77
C LEU A 7 -0.49 6.32 25.30
N SER A 8 0.13 7.46 25.00
CA SER A 8 0.56 7.82 23.64
C SER A 8 1.71 6.96 23.12
N GLY A 9 2.49 6.32 24.00
CA GLY A 9 3.55 5.38 23.64
C GLY A 9 3.06 4.06 23.03
N ASN A 10 1.76 3.75 23.10
CA ASN A 10 1.18 2.53 22.54
C ASN A 10 0.14 2.88 21.46
N ALA A 11 0.47 2.62 20.19
CA ALA A 11 -0.36 3.00 19.05
C ALA A 11 -1.79 2.41 19.05
N ALA A 12 -1.98 1.18 19.56
CA ALA A 12 -3.31 0.56 19.62
C ALA A 12 -4.18 1.15 20.74
N VAL A 13 -3.55 1.59 21.83
CA VAL A 13 -4.21 2.26 22.95
C VAL A 13 -4.50 3.71 22.59
N TYR A 14 -3.55 4.40 21.94
CA TYR A 14 -3.71 5.76 21.44
C TYR A 14 -4.81 5.86 20.37
N ALA A 15 -4.97 4.87 19.50
CA ALA A 15 -6.10 4.82 18.56
C ALA A 15 -7.46 4.74 19.27
N LYS A 16 -7.59 3.89 20.32
CA LYS A 16 -8.80 3.84 21.16
C LYS A 16 -9.04 5.15 21.91
N LEU A 17 -7.96 5.81 22.34
CA LEU A 17 -8.01 7.11 23.01
C LEU A 17 -8.51 8.20 22.05
N GLN A 18 -7.96 8.27 20.83
CA GLN A 18 -8.42 9.18 19.77
C GLN A 18 -9.89 8.97 19.42
N GLU A 19 -10.34 7.73 19.32
CA GLU A 19 -11.75 7.41 19.08
C GLU A 19 -12.64 7.91 20.24
N PHE A 20 -12.27 7.62 21.49
CA PHE A 20 -13.04 8.02 22.66
C PHE A 20 -13.14 9.55 22.83
N TYR A 21 -12.02 10.26 22.66
CA TYR A 21 -11.97 11.73 22.72
C TYR A 21 -12.86 12.35 21.63
N SER A 22 -12.83 11.78 20.43
CA SER A 22 -13.69 12.17 19.31
C SER A 22 -15.17 11.92 19.60
N GLN A 23 -15.53 10.78 20.21
CA GLN A 23 -16.91 10.47 20.62
C GLN A 23 -17.46 11.39 21.72
N ARG A 24 -16.58 12.01 22.52
CA ARG A 24 -16.95 12.95 23.60
C ARG A 24 -16.87 14.42 23.18
N ASN A 25 -16.56 14.72 21.91
CA ASN A 25 -16.27 16.07 21.41
C ASN A 25 -15.23 16.81 22.27
N PHE A 26 -14.29 16.09 22.90
CA PHE A 26 -13.22 16.70 23.67
C PHE A 26 -11.94 16.81 22.82
N PRO A 27 -11.42 18.02 22.56
CA PRO A 27 -10.24 18.20 21.72
C PRO A 27 -8.99 17.54 22.32
N ILE A 28 -8.44 16.54 21.64
CA ILE A 28 -7.31 15.75 22.14
C ILE A 28 -6.02 16.58 22.21
N GLU A 29 -5.92 17.63 21.40
CA GLU A 29 -4.85 18.62 21.38
C GLU A 29 -4.77 19.37 22.73
N VAL A 30 -5.91 19.71 23.32
CA VAL A 30 -5.98 20.39 24.63
C VAL A 30 -5.45 19.46 25.72
N ARG A 31 -5.82 18.17 25.69
CA ARG A 31 -5.32 17.15 26.60
C ARG A 31 -3.81 16.88 26.43
N TYR A 32 -3.32 16.93 25.19
CA TYR A 32 -1.89 16.78 24.86
C TYR A 32 -1.06 17.95 25.40
N PHE A 33 -1.40 19.19 25.06
CA PHE A 33 -0.59 20.36 25.39
C PHE A 33 -0.66 20.78 26.86
N LEU A 34 -1.74 20.46 27.57
CA LEU A 34 -1.95 20.79 28.98
C LEU A 34 -1.93 19.54 29.87
N CYS A 35 -1.24 18.49 29.44
CA CYS A 35 -1.31 17.17 30.07
C CYS A 35 -0.98 17.15 31.57
N THR A 36 0.01 17.94 32.00
CA THR A 36 0.37 18.07 33.41
C THR A 36 -0.75 18.67 34.25
N TRP A 37 -1.45 19.70 33.74
CA TRP A 37 -2.56 20.32 34.47
C TRP A 37 -3.74 19.37 34.67
N PHE A 38 -4.03 18.50 33.68
CA PHE A 38 -5.04 17.47 33.83
C PHE A 38 -4.62 16.38 34.84
N GLU A 39 -3.35 16.02 34.89
CA GLU A 39 -2.84 14.96 35.77
C GLU A 39 -2.62 15.42 37.23
N ASP A 40 -2.36 16.72 37.45
CA ASP A 40 -2.17 17.34 38.78
C ASP A 40 -3.49 17.60 39.54
N LYS A 41 -4.64 17.13 39.04
CA LYS A 41 -5.98 17.42 39.61
C LYS A 41 -6.69 16.14 40.03
N GLN A 42 -7.28 16.17 41.23
CA GLN A 42 -8.11 15.08 41.76
C GLN A 42 -9.55 15.28 41.31
N TRP A 43 -9.84 14.90 40.06
CA TRP A 43 -11.14 15.12 39.41
C TRP A 43 -12.31 14.44 40.12
N ASN A 44 -12.04 13.35 40.83
CA ASN A 44 -12.99 12.57 41.63
C ASN A 44 -13.49 13.27 42.91
N LEU A 45 -12.92 14.43 43.29
CA LEU A 45 -13.41 15.24 44.41
C LEU A 45 -14.50 16.23 44.02
N PHE A 46 -14.71 16.46 42.72
CA PHE A 46 -15.77 17.32 42.21
C PHE A 46 -16.94 16.44 41.76
N ASP A 47 -18.16 16.94 41.95
CA ASP A 47 -19.38 16.23 41.58
C ASP A 47 -20.17 17.14 40.62
N PRO A 48 -20.30 16.80 39.33
CA PRO A 48 -20.98 17.63 38.34
C PRO A 48 -22.49 17.69 38.55
N ASP A 49 -23.05 16.84 39.40
CA ASP A 49 -24.48 16.80 39.73
C ASP A 49 -24.80 17.48 41.08
N ASN A 50 -23.78 17.92 41.84
CA ASN A 50 -23.94 18.68 43.08
C ASN A 50 -23.86 20.21 42.84
N PRO A 51 -24.94 20.98 43.13
CA PRO A 51 -24.94 22.44 43.03
C PRO A 51 -23.85 23.16 43.84
N GLU A 52 -23.38 22.59 44.96
CA GLU A 52 -22.30 23.19 45.76
C GLU A 52 -20.93 23.17 45.04
N HIS A 53 -20.79 22.35 44.00
CA HIS A 53 -19.58 22.23 43.19
C HIS A 53 -19.61 23.04 41.89
N GLU A 54 -20.74 23.64 41.51
CA GLU A 54 -20.88 24.52 40.33
C GLU A 54 -19.84 25.68 40.33
N PRO A 55 -19.56 26.40 41.44
CA PRO A 55 -18.52 27.43 41.47
C PRO A 55 -17.11 26.89 41.16
N HIS A 56 -16.83 25.65 41.55
CA HIS A 56 -15.55 24.99 41.27
C HIS A 56 -15.44 24.60 39.80
N ALA A 57 -16.53 24.13 39.17
CA ALA A 57 -16.58 23.87 37.73
C ALA A 57 -16.32 25.14 36.92
N ILE A 58 -16.97 26.26 37.28
CA ILE A 58 -16.75 27.59 36.67
C ILE A 58 -15.28 28.04 36.81
N GLN A 59 -14.68 27.84 37.99
CA GLN A 59 -13.27 28.19 38.23
C GLN A 59 -12.31 27.31 37.40
N LEU A 60 -12.53 25.99 37.35
CA LEU A 60 -11.72 25.04 36.58
C LEU A 60 -11.79 25.32 35.08
N PHE A 61 -12.98 25.60 34.55
CA PHE A 61 -13.19 25.99 33.16
C PHE A 61 -12.45 27.30 32.82
N SER A 62 -12.60 28.32 33.67
CA SER A 62 -11.91 29.61 33.51
C SER A 62 -10.38 29.48 33.51
N ASN A 63 -9.85 28.62 34.40
CA ASN A 63 -8.43 28.31 34.47
C ASN A 63 -7.93 27.59 33.21
N LEU A 64 -8.69 26.63 32.68
CA LEU A 64 -8.34 25.91 31.45
C LEU A 64 -8.27 26.86 30.24
N LEU A 65 -9.28 27.74 30.08
CA LEU A 65 -9.27 28.75 29.02
C LEU A 65 -8.08 29.72 29.14
N ALA A 66 -7.65 30.06 30.36
CA ALA A 66 -6.46 30.88 30.57
C ALA A 66 -5.18 30.13 30.15
N LEU A 67 -5.03 28.86 30.53
CA LEU A 67 -3.88 28.03 30.16
C LEU A 67 -3.78 27.80 28.65
N MET A 68 -4.90 27.57 27.97
CA MET A 68 -4.94 27.46 26.52
C MET A 68 -4.45 28.76 25.85
N ARG A 69 -4.88 29.93 26.33
CA ARG A 69 -4.39 31.23 25.84
C ARG A 69 -2.90 31.42 26.06
N THR A 70 -2.37 31.06 27.24
CA THR A 70 -0.93 31.08 27.50
C THR A 70 -0.17 30.16 26.54
N LYS A 71 -0.68 28.95 26.28
CA LYS A 71 -0.04 28.01 25.35
C LYS A 71 -0.02 28.53 23.90
N ILE A 72 -1.12 29.15 23.45
CA ILE A 72 -1.20 29.82 22.14
C ILE A 72 -0.19 30.98 22.03
N GLN A 73 0.04 31.72 23.12
CA GLN A 73 1.05 32.78 23.18
C GLN A 73 2.49 32.22 23.12
N GLU A 74 2.79 31.15 23.86
CA GLU A 74 4.09 30.46 23.78
C GLU A 74 4.39 29.98 22.35
N LEU A 75 3.42 29.33 21.70
CA LEU A 75 3.53 28.83 20.33
C LEU A 75 3.62 29.96 19.29
N SER A 76 3.18 31.19 19.62
CA SER A 76 3.28 32.35 18.73
C SER A 76 4.72 32.86 18.52
N VAL A 77 5.68 32.42 19.32
CA VAL A 77 7.09 32.83 19.22
C VAL A 77 7.88 31.93 18.26
N ILE A 78 7.33 30.78 17.87
CA ILE A 78 8.03 29.73 17.10
C ILE A 78 7.39 29.59 15.71
N PRO A 79 8.07 29.97 14.62
CA PRO A 79 7.49 29.96 13.26
C PRO A 79 6.92 28.60 12.82
N ASP A 80 7.61 27.51 13.16
CA ASP A 80 7.27 26.16 12.70
C ASP A 80 5.95 25.62 13.29
N PHE A 81 5.41 26.25 14.33
CA PHE A 81 4.16 25.83 14.99
C PHE A 81 2.92 26.64 14.58
N GLN A 82 3.00 27.48 13.53
CA GLN A 82 1.90 28.34 13.11
C GLN A 82 0.60 27.58 12.78
N ALA A 83 0.68 26.38 12.18
CA ALA A 83 -0.50 25.55 11.91
C ALA A 83 -1.15 24.99 13.19
N ILE A 84 -0.33 24.54 14.16
CA ILE A 84 -0.80 24.06 15.47
C ILE A 84 -1.43 25.20 16.26
N LYS A 85 -0.84 26.40 16.20
CA LYS A 85 -1.40 27.62 16.79
C LYS A 85 -2.80 27.90 16.24
N MET A 86 -2.98 27.94 14.92
CA MET A 86 -4.29 28.20 14.31
C MET A 86 -5.34 27.15 14.69
N CYS A 87 -4.92 25.89 14.79
CA CYS A 87 -5.77 24.81 15.30
C CYS A 87 -6.21 25.08 16.75
N LEU A 88 -5.27 25.35 17.67
CA LEU A 88 -5.59 25.64 19.08
C LEU A 88 -6.40 26.94 19.27
N GLU A 89 -6.22 27.95 18.42
CA GLU A 89 -7.02 29.18 18.40
C GLU A 89 -8.47 28.87 18.03
N GLN A 90 -8.71 28.05 16.99
CA GLN A 90 -10.05 27.58 16.64
C GLN A 90 -10.65 26.72 17.76
N THR A 91 -9.88 25.76 18.28
CA THR A 91 -10.28 24.90 19.40
C THR A 91 -10.66 25.71 20.64
N LEU A 92 -9.97 26.82 20.94
CA LEU A 92 -10.33 27.69 22.06
C LEU A 92 -11.69 28.36 21.88
N VAL A 93 -12.07 28.71 20.66
CA VAL A 93 -13.39 29.27 20.33
C VAL A 93 -14.45 28.18 20.47
N ASP A 94 -14.28 27.06 19.78
CA ASP A 94 -15.23 25.94 19.78
C ASP A 94 -15.47 25.40 21.20
N PHE A 95 -14.41 25.30 22.01
CA PHE A 95 -14.46 24.85 23.39
C PHE A 95 -15.15 25.85 24.32
N LYS A 96 -14.99 27.15 24.06
CA LYS A 96 -15.72 28.19 24.79
C LYS A 96 -17.21 28.10 24.48
N ASP A 97 -17.57 28.10 23.20
CA ASP A 97 -18.97 28.10 22.75
C ASP A 97 -19.72 26.82 23.19
N THR A 98 -19.03 25.68 23.27
CA THR A 98 -19.61 24.39 23.71
C THR A 98 -19.93 24.36 25.22
N TYR A 99 -19.11 24.97 26.07
CA TYR A 99 -19.15 24.76 27.53
C TYR A 99 -19.38 26.04 28.37
N GLU A 100 -19.43 27.23 27.77
CA GLU A 100 -19.68 28.50 28.49
C GLU A 100 -21.06 28.58 29.17
N ASN A 101 -22.02 27.75 28.73
CA ASN A 101 -23.35 27.64 29.34
C ASN A 101 -23.57 26.33 30.13
N ASP A 102 -22.56 25.43 30.20
CA ASP A 102 -22.63 24.15 30.93
C ASP A 102 -21.24 23.71 31.43
N GLN A 103 -20.72 24.41 32.45
CA GLN A 103 -19.44 24.09 33.06
C GLN A 103 -19.46 22.77 33.85
N CYS A 104 -20.63 22.35 34.33
CA CYS A 104 -20.81 21.04 34.97
C CYS A 104 -20.74 19.90 33.94
N GLY A 105 -21.30 20.09 32.74
CA GLY A 105 -21.11 19.21 31.59
C GLY A 105 -19.65 19.10 31.16
N PHE A 106 -18.92 20.22 31.11
CA PHE A 106 -17.45 20.21 30.92
C PHE A 106 -16.75 19.32 31.95
N LEU A 107 -17.04 19.52 33.25
CA LEU A 107 -16.44 18.72 34.32
C LEU A 107 -16.75 17.22 34.16
N ARG A 108 -18.00 16.87 33.82
CA ARG A 108 -18.44 15.49 33.57
C ARG A 108 -17.68 14.85 32.39
N VAL A 109 -17.42 15.60 31.32
CA VAL A 109 -16.62 15.14 30.16
C VAL A 109 -15.16 14.91 30.56
N ILE A 110 -14.56 15.80 31.37
CA ILE A 110 -13.19 15.60 31.87
C ILE A 110 -13.07 14.34 32.73
N GLN A 111 -14.01 14.12 33.66
CA GLN A 111 -14.02 12.92 34.49
C GLN A 111 -14.09 11.65 33.63
N GLN A 112 -15.02 11.57 32.68
CA GLN A 112 -15.13 10.44 31.75
C GLN A 112 -13.85 10.19 30.94
N CYS A 113 -13.14 11.25 30.54
CA CYS A 113 -11.85 11.13 29.87
C CYS A 113 -10.76 10.58 30.81
N MET A 114 -10.63 11.13 32.02
CA MET A 114 -9.61 10.72 32.99
C MET A 114 -9.83 9.29 33.52
N ASP A 115 -11.09 8.87 33.70
CA ASP A 115 -11.47 7.51 34.05
C ASP A 115 -11.13 6.53 32.93
N LYS A 116 -11.42 6.90 31.67
CA LYS A 116 -11.09 6.06 30.51
C LYS A 116 -9.59 5.92 30.30
N GLU A 117 -8.83 6.99 30.55
CA GLU A 117 -7.37 6.91 30.59
C GLU A 117 -6.88 5.94 31.67
N GLU A 118 -7.47 5.95 32.86
CA GLU A 118 -7.06 5.06 33.94
C GLU A 118 -7.40 3.59 33.66
N GLU A 119 -8.57 3.33 33.07
CA GLU A 119 -8.95 2.01 32.54
C GLU A 119 -7.92 1.52 31.50
N LEU A 120 -7.56 2.37 30.53
CA LEU A 120 -6.58 2.02 29.50
C LEU A 120 -5.16 1.82 30.07
N VAL A 121 -4.75 2.58 31.10
CA VAL A 121 -3.48 2.35 31.81
C VAL A 121 -3.49 1.01 32.56
N LYS A 122 -4.60 0.64 33.22
CA LYS A 122 -4.74 -0.66 33.88
C LYS A 122 -4.67 -1.80 32.86
N ILE A 123 -5.38 -1.70 31.74
CA ILE A 123 -5.28 -2.66 30.62
C ILE A 123 -3.84 -2.78 30.09
N CYS A 124 -3.10 -1.67 29.96
CA CYS A 124 -1.68 -1.72 29.60
C CYS A 124 -0.83 -2.48 30.63
N GLN A 125 -1.01 -2.19 31.91
CA GLN A 125 -0.22 -2.79 33.00
C GLN A 125 -0.52 -4.29 33.15
N GLU A 126 -1.79 -4.68 33.07
CA GLU A 126 -2.25 -6.07 33.12
C GLU A 126 -1.77 -6.86 31.90
N ALA A 127 -1.82 -6.28 30.68
CA ALA A 127 -1.30 -6.92 29.47
C ALA A 127 0.24 -7.12 29.49
N ILE A 128 0.97 -6.23 30.16
CA ILE A 128 2.42 -6.38 30.40
C ILE A 128 2.69 -7.51 31.41
N LEU A 129 1.93 -7.56 32.52
CA LEU A 129 2.09 -8.58 33.57
C LEU A 129 1.68 -9.99 33.11
N ALA A 130 0.66 -10.10 32.25
CA ALA A 130 0.12 -11.37 31.78
C ALA A 130 0.80 -11.91 30.50
N GLY A 131 1.77 -11.19 29.93
CA GLY A 131 2.53 -11.64 28.76
C GLY A 131 1.76 -11.68 27.44
N TYR A 132 0.53 -11.17 27.40
CA TYR A 132 -0.34 -11.16 26.21
C TYR A 132 -0.07 -9.99 25.25
N MET A 133 0.86 -9.09 25.56
CA MET A 133 1.45 -8.20 24.56
C MET A 133 2.32 -9.02 23.62
N ASP A 134 1.90 -9.11 22.35
CA ASP A 134 2.73 -9.62 21.25
C ASP A 134 4.03 -8.80 21.16
N GLN A 135 5.11 -9.36 21.71
CA GLN A 135 6.43 -8.75 21.70
C GLN A 135 6.92 -8.52 20.25
N SER A 136 6.41 -9.25 19.26
CA SER A 136 6.85 -9.11 17.85
C SER A 136 6.39 -7.78 17.21
N SER A 137 5.24 -7.23 17.62
CA SER A 137 4.74 -5.96 17.10
C SER A 137 5.54 -4.75 17.58
N GLN A 138 5.91 -4.68 18.86
CA GLN A 138 6.80 -3.64 19.40
C GLN A 138 8.25 -3.87 18.97
N SER A 139 8.79 -5.09 19.09
CA SER A 139 10.17 -5.37 18.68
C SER A 139 10.37 -5.14 17.18
N GLY A 140 9.36 -5.44 16.35
CA GLY A 140 9.38 -5.19 14.91
C GLY A 140 9.41 -3.70 14.57
N ALA A 141 8.70 -2.85 15.32
CA ALA A 141 8.74 -1.40 15.12
C ALA A 141 10.10 -0.81 15.52
N GLU A 142 10.60 -1.13 16.72
CA GLU A 142 11.94 -0.71 17.15
C GLU A 142 13.05 -1.24 16.25
N HIS A 143 12.94 -2.48 15.76
CA HIS A 143 13.91 -3.05 14.83
C HIS A 143 13.94 -2.26 13.52
N ARG A 144 12.77 -1.93 12.93
CA ARG A 144 12.69 -1.10 11.72
C ARG A 144 13.27 0.30 11.93
N GLU A 145 13.05 0.92 13.09
CA GLU A 145 13.61 2.23 13.40
C GLU A 145 15.14 2.18 13.53
N ARG A 146 15.70 1.15 14.19
CA ARG A 146 17.15 0.91 14.26
C ARG A 146 17.76 0.63 12.89
N VAL A 147 17.07 -0.13 12.04
CA VAL A 147 17.50 -0.39 10.64
C VAL A 147 17.50 0.90 9.82
N ASN A 148 16.44 1.72 9.92
CA ASN A 148 16.35 3.03 9.26
C ASN A 148 17.52 3.94 9.67
N ALA A 149 17.74 4.11 10.98
CA ALA A 149 18.83 4.93 11.51
C ALA A 149 20.21 4.48 10.98
N HIS A 150 20.45 3.16 10.93
CA HIS A 150 21.69 2.60 10.41
C HIS A 150 21.86 2.83 8.89
N ILE A 151 20.82 2.60 8.09
CA ILE A 151 20.85 2.86 6.64
C ILE A 151 21.10 4.34 6.37
N VAL A 152 20.40 5.24 7.07
CA VAL A 152 20.60 6.70 6.96
C VAL A 152 22.03 7.12 7.34
N GLN A 153 22.60 6.54 8.41
CA GLN A 153 23.98 6.80 8.80
C GLN A 153 24.98 6.37 7.70
N GLN A 154 24.79 5.19 7.09
CA GLN A 154 25.65 4.73 5.98
C GLN A 154 25.52 5.63 4.75
N LEU A 155 24.31 6.09 4.41
CA LEU A 155 24.09 7.03 3.30
C LEU A 155 24.78 8.39 3.53
N GLN A 156 24.74 8.90 4.76
CA GLN A 156 25.45 10.12 5.14
C GLN A 156 26.97 9.96 5.02
N GLN A 157 27.52 8.83 5.48
CA GLN A 157 28.93 8.50 5.34
C GLN A 157 29.35 8.43 3.85
N PHE A 158 28.63 7.68 3.02
CA PHE A 158 28.92 7.58 1.60
C PHE A 158 28.78 8.92 0.85
N SER A 159 27.87 9.80 1.27
CA SER A 159 27.76 11.16 0.73
C SER A 159 29.00 12.01 1.05
N SER A 160 29.54 11.88 2.27
CA SER A 160 30.82 12.50 2.68
C SER A 160 32.00 11.96 1.88
N ASP A 161 32.15 10.63 1.78
CA ASP A 161 33.26 9.98 1.07
C ASP A 161 33.26 10.32 -0.43
N LYS A 162 32.08 10.35 -1.04
CA LYS A 162 31.85 10.84 -2.41
C LYS A 162 32.27 12.29 -2.61
N SER A 163 32.18 13.14 -1.58
CA SER A 163 32.58 14.53 -1.63
C SER A 163 34.11 14.69 -1.55
N ASP A 164 34.78 13.96 -0.64
CA ASP A 164 36.25 13.93 -0.58
C ASP A 164 36.85 13.45 -1.91
N LEU A 165 36.25 12.41 -2.52
CA LEU A 165 36.70 11.94 -3.82
C LEU A 165 36.49 12.96 -4.94
N ASP A 166 35.43 13.78 -4.92
CA ASP A 166 35.27 14.90 -5.87
C ASP A 166 36.42 15.92 -5.73
N ASP A 167 36.75 16.29 -4.49
CA ASP A 167 37.83 17.23 -4.18
C ASP A 167 39.20 16.68 -4.55
N ARG A 168 39.43 15.38 -4.37
CA ARG A 168 40.65 14.68 -4.84
C ARG A 168 40.71 14.65 -6.37
N VAL A 169 39.60 14.41 -7.08
CA VAL A 169 39.53 14.53 -8.55
C VAL A 169 39.80 15.96 -9.02
N ARG A 170 39.27 16.98 -8.34
CA ARG A 170 39.57 18.40 -8.62
C ARG A 170 41.05 18.72 -8.44
N LYS A 171 41.67 18.27 -7.33
CA LYS A 171 43.12 18.43 -7.08
C LYS A 171 43.95 17.76 -8.17
N MET A 172 43.60 16.54 -8.58
CA MET A 172 44.27 15.81 -9.67
C MET A 172 44.13 16.53 -11.02
N GLN A 173 42.96 17.11 -11.33
CA GLN A 173 42.77 17.95 -12.51
C GLN A 173 43.68 19.19 -12.46
N ASN A 174 43.77 19.90 -11.33
CA ASN A 174 44.63 21.09 -11.19
C ASN A 174 46.12 20.75 -11.40
N LEU A 175 46.58 19.59 -10.92
CA LEU A 175 47.94 19.08 -11.18
C LEU A 175 48.16 18.82 -12.68
N GLN A 176 47.18 18.20 -13.34
CA GLN A 176 47.21 17.96 -14.79
C GLN A 176 47.20 19.25 -15.62
N GLU A 177 46.42 20.26 -15.23
CA GLU A 177 46.43 21.58 -15.88
C GLU A 177 47.79 22.28 -15.71
N SER A 178 48.37 22.23 -14.51
CA SER A 178 49.73 22.72 -14.25
C SER A 178 50.78 22.00 -15.11
N PHE A 179 50.66 20.68 -15.28
CA PHE A 179 51.53 19.89 -16.16
C PHE A 179 51.42 20.36 -17.62
N ILE A 180 50.20 20.55 -18.13
CA ILE A 180 49.97 20.99 -19.51
C ILE A 180 50.55 22.40 -19.75
N ILE A 181 50.41 23.31 -18.79
CA ILE A 181 51.00 24.66 -18.85
C ILE A 181 52.53 24.59 -18.87
N GLN A 182 53.15 23.86 -17.93
CA GLN A 182 54.60 23.69 -17.88
C GLN A 182 55.14 22.97 -19.12
N TYR A 183 54.45 21.96 -19.64
CA TYR A 183 54.84 21.27 -20.87
C TYR A 183 54.82 22.22 -22.07
N THR A 184 53.80 23.08 -22.16
CA THR A 184 53.70 24.13 -23.19
C THR A 184 54.82 25.16 -23.06
N GLU A 185 55.23 25.51 -21.84
CA GLU A 185 56.39 26.38 -21.58
C GLU A 185 57.72 25.70 -21.97
N ASN A 186 57.89 24.42 -21.67
CA ASN A 186 59.05 23.64 -22.10
C ASN A 186 59.19 23.63 -23.64
N MET A 187 58.09 23.47 -24.37
CA MET A 187 58.07 23.57 -25.83
C MET A 187 58.44 24.97 -26.35
N LYS A 188 58.06 26.04 -25.64
CA LYS A 188 58.49 27.42 -25.95
C LYS A 188 59.99 27.61 -25.71
N ILE A 189 60.53 27.10 -24.60
CA ILE A 189 61.97 27.17 -24.30
C ILE A 189 62.77 26.37 -25.35
N ASN A 190 62.31 25.18 -25.73
CA ASN A 190 62.94 24.39 -26.81
C ASN A 190 62.97 25.13 -28.16
N SER A 191 61.88 25.80 -28.56
CA SER A 191 61.89 26.58 -29.81
C SER A 191 62.80 27.82 -29.71
N GLN A 192 62.90 28.46 -28.55
CA GLN A 192 63.86 29.54 -28.29
C GLN A 192 65.31 29.07 -28.38
N ILE A 193 65.68 27.94 -27.76
CA ILE A 193 67.01 27.31 -27.88
C ILE A 193 67.34 27.03 -29.35
N ASN A 194 66.42 26.42 -30.10
CA ASN A 194 66.61 26.13 -31.52
C ASN A 194 66.83 27.41 -32.35
N SER A 195 66.09 28.48 -32.06
CA SER A 195 66.26 29.78 -32.74
C SER A 195 67.61 30.45 -32.42
N LEU A 196 68.09 30.37 -31.18
CA LEU A 196 69.41 30.89 -30.79
C LEU A 196 70.52 30.09 -31.47
N HIS A 197 70.40 28.76 -31.50
CA HIS A 197 71.35 27.90 -32.19
C HIS A 197 71.43 28.21 -33.70
N ALA A 198 70.30 28.48 -34.35
CA ALA A 198 70.24 28.92 -35.74
C ALA A 198 70.89 30.31 -35.96
N GLN A 199 70.71 31.26 -35.03
CA GLN A 199 71.39 32.56 -35.06
C GLN A 199 72.91 32.45 -34.83
N MET A 200 73.36 31.45 -34.06
CA MET A 200 74.77 31.24 -33.74
C MET A 200 75.56 30.53 -34.83
N GLN A 201 74.93 29.66 -35.62
CA GLN A 201 75.56 28.90 -36.71
C GLN A 201 76.50 29.70 -37.66
N PRO A 202 76.14 30.87 -38.22
CA PRO A 202 76.99 31.57 -39.19
C PRO A 202 78.12 32.41 -38.56
N MET A 203 78.04 32.77 -37.27
CA MET A 203 78.99 33.71 -36.65
C MET A 203 80.44 33.20 -36.58
N PRO A 204 80.74 31.92 -36.26
CA PRO A 204 82.12 31.39 -36.27
C PRO A 204 82.81 31.53 -37.63
N GLN A 205 82.06 31.35 -38.74
CA GLN A 205 82.58 31.51 -40.09
C GLN A 205 82.86 33.00 -40.41
N GLN A 206 81.99 33.90 -39.96
CA GLN A 206 82.20 35.35 -40.09
C GLN A 206 83.39 35.86 -39.27
N LEU A 207 83.63 35.30 -38.07
CA LEU A 207 84.77 35.61 -37.20
C LEU A 207 86.11 35.08 -37.76
N ALA A 208 86.07 34.04 -38.60
CA ALA A 208 87.25 33.48 -39.28
C ALA A 208 87.65 34.28 -40.54
N SER A 209 86.80 35.19 -41.03
CA SER A 209 87.09 36.00 -42.22
C SER A 209 88.14 37.09 -41.93
N PRO A 210 89.18 37.26 -42.77
CA PRO A 210 90.22 38.28 -42.56
C PRO A 210 89.72 39.73 -42.68
N ASN A 211 88.55 39.95 -43.30
CA ASN A 211 87.93 41.28 -43.47
C ASN A 211 86.70 41.49 -42.56
N CYS A 212 86.63 40.82 -41.40
CA CYS A 212 85.49 40.90 -40.46
C CYS A 212 85.31 42.33 -39.88
N PRO A 213 84.21 43.06 -40.18
CA PRO A 213 83.97 44.38 -39.61
C PRO A 213 83.52 44.28 -38.14
N ASN A 214 84.08 45.13 -37.26
CA ASN A 214 83.76 45.15 -35.81
C ASN A 214 83.89 43.78 -35.10
N ARG A 215 84.98 43.06 -35.38
CA ARG A 215 85.31 41.74 -34.79
C ARG A 215 85.11 41.63 -33.27
N GLU A 216 85.47 42.67 -32.49
CA GLU A 216 85.26 42.68 -31.03
C GLU A 216 83.78 42.67 -30.64
N LYS A 217 82.93 43.49 -31.28
CA LYS A 217 81.49 43.51 -31.04
C LYS A 217 80.85 42.17 -31.40
N LEU A 218 81.23 41.58 -32.54
CA LEU A 218 80.73 40.27 -32.96
C LEU A 218 81.11 39.15 -31.97
N HIS A 219 82.34 39.20 -31.42
CA HIS A 219 82.78 38.27 -30.38
C HIS A 219 82.01 38.46 -29.07
N GLN A 220 81.71 39.72 -28.69
CA GLN A 220 80.90 40.02 -27.52
C GLN A 220 79.44 39.53 -27.68
N THR A 221 78.80 39.81 -28.83
CA THR A 221 77.45 39.32 -29.14
C THR A 221 77.37 37.78 -29.16
N LEU A 222 78.39 37.09 -29.68
CA LEU A 222 78.46 35.63 -29.62
C LEU A 222 78.50 35.12 -28.16
N LYS A 223 79.28 35.78 -27.30
CA LYS A 223 79.39 35.43 -25.87
C LYS A 223 78.09 35.69 -25.10
N GLU A 224 77.38 36.77 -25.42
CA GLU A 224 76.06 37.08 -24.86
C GLU A 224 74.99 36.06 -25.29
N LEU A 225 74.99 35.64 -26.56
CA LEU A 225 74.08 34.60 -27.07
C LEU A 225 74.39 33.22 -26.48
N GLN A 226 75.67 32.87 -26.30
CA GLN A 226 76.09 31.65 -25.59
C GLN A 226 75.61 31.63 -24.13
N ALA A 227 75.76 32.74 -23.41
CA ALA A 227 75.26 32.86 -22.05
C ALA A 227 73.73 32.71 -21.99
N ARG A 228 73.02 33.32 -22.95
CA ARG A 228 71.56 33.22 -23.04
C ARG A 228 71.08 31.80 -23.39
N GLN A 229 71.78 31.10 -24.29
CA GLN A 229 71.52 29.69 -24.59
C GLN A 229 71.69 28.83 -23.34
N LYS A 230 72.79 28.98 -22.61
CA LYS A 230 73.07 28.22 -21.38
C LYS A 230 71.98 28.43 -20.32
N ASN A 231 71.51 29.66 -20.13
CA ASN A 231 70.41 29.94 -19.20
C ASN A 231 69.12 29.19 -19.60
N PHE A 232 68.76 29.20 -20.90
CA PHE A 232 67.60 28.46 -21.38
C PHE A 232 67.76 26.93 -21.27
N GLU A 233 68.98 26.39 -21.42
CA GLU A 233 69.27 24.96 -21.19
C GLU A 233 69.13 24.57 -19.70
N GLU A 234 69.56 25.45 -18.79
CA GLU A 234 69.37 25.27 -17.34
C GLU A 234 67.89 25.37 -16.93
N ASP A 235 67.15 26.37 -17.45
CA ASP A 235 65.70 26.50 -17.26
C ASP A 235 64.95 25.29 -17.82
N LYS A 236 65.30 24.82 -19.03
CA LYS A 236 64.75 23.60 -19.64
C LYS A 236 64.94 22.40 -18.73
N LYS A 237 66.17 22.16 -18.25
CA LYS A 237 66.49 21.00 -17.39
C LYS A 237 65.72 21.04 -16.07
N ARG A 238 65.56 22.23 -15.47
CA ARG A 238 64.70 22.42 -14.29
C ARG A 238 63.25 22.03 -14.59
N LEU A 239 62.71 22.51 -15.71
CA LEU A 239 61.33 22.26 -16.10
C LEU A 239 61.08 20.78 -16.47
N GLU A 240 62.03 20.11 -17.14
CA GLU A 240 61.96 18.67 -17.43
C GLU A 240 61.95 17.82 -16.15
N THR A 241 62.71 18.23 -15.13
CA THR A 241 62.72 17.57 -13.82
C THR A 241 61.37 17.71 -13.14
N ASN A 242 60.85 18.94 -13.05
CA ASN A 242 59.52 19.24 -12.49
C ASN A 242 58.39 18.46 -13.22
N LEU A 243 58.44 18.40 -14.55
CA LEU A 243 57.48 17.63 -15.36
C LEU A 243 57.56 16.13 -15.06
N SER A 244 58.75 15.56 -14.88
CA SER A 244 58.92 14.16 -14.51
C SER A 244 58.34 13.84 -13.13
N GLU A 245 58.49 14.74 -12.16
CA GLU A 245 57.93 14.60 -10.81
C GLU A 245 56.40 14.74 -10.83
N LEU A 246 55.88 15.78 -11.47
CA LEU A 246 54.45 16.05 -11.59
C LEU A 246 53.71 14.95 -12.38
N GLY A 247 54.34 14.39 -13.42
CA GLY A 247 53.79 13.24 -14.16
C GLY A 247 53.64 11.99 -13.28
N LYS A 248 54.61 11.72 -12.39
CA LYS A 248 54.53 10.63 -11.40
C LYS A 248 53.45 10.91 -10.35
N GLU A 249 53.32 12.15 -9.89
CA GLU A 249 52.30 12.56 -8.93
C GLU A 249 50.88 12.40 -9.49
N ILE A 250 50.65 12.83 -10.74
CA ILE A 250 49.37 12.63 -11.45
C ILE A 250 49.06 11.13 -11.60
N LEU A 251 50.02 10.32 -12.03
CA LEU A 251 49.83 8.87 -12.17
C LEU A 251 49.49 8.21 -10.83
N LYS A 252 50.25 8.52 -9.77
CA LYS A 252 49.98 8.04 -8.40
C LYS A 252 48.57 8.43 -7.94
N SER A 253 48.20 9.71 -8.10
CA SER A 253 46.89 10.23 -7.72
C SER A 253 45.74 9.53 -8.48
N ARG A 254 45.92 9.24 -9.77
CA ARG A 254 44.94 8.48 -10.59
C ARG A 254 44.74 7.06 -10.07
N LEU A 255 45.81 6.35 -9.69
CA LEU A 255 45.75 4.99 -9.14
C LEU A 255 45.08 4.98 -7.75
N GLU A 256 45.52 5.84 -6.83
CA GLU A 256 44.93 5.96 -5.49
C GLU A 256 43.44 6.36 -5.52
N LEU A 257 43.05 7.21 -6.49
CA LEU A 257 41.64 7.53 -6.74
C LEU A 257 40.85 6.31 -7.20
N ALA A 258 41.36 5.54 -8.18
CA ALA A 258 40.68 4.35 -8.69
C ALA A 258 40.48 3.29 -7.59
N GLU A 259 41.49 3.03 -6.77
CA GLU A 259 41.37 2.14 -5.61
C GLU A 259 40.34 2.65 -4.58
N SER A 260 40.33 3.97 -4.32
CA SER A 260 39.36 4.57 -3.39
C SER A 260 37.92 4.47 -3.92
N TYR A 261 37.71 4.68 -5.22
CA TYR A 261 36.41 4.48 -5.86
C TYR A 261 35.99 3.00 -5.82
N ASN A 262 36.89 2.05 -6.06
CA ASN A 262 36.60 0.63 -5.96
C ASN A 262 36.08 0.24 -4.56
N LYS A 263 36.74 0.74 -3.51
CA LYS A 263 36.30 0.54 -2.13
C LYS A 263 34.91 1.13 -1.90
N LEU A 264 34.69 2.41 -2.23
CA LEU A 264 33.39 3.07 -2.01
C LEU A 264 32.27 2.39 -2.80
N ILE A 265 32.51 1.99 -4.05
CA ILE A 265 31.53 1.27 -4.88
C ILE A 265 31.16 -0.07 -4.24
N THR A 266 32.13 -0.82 -3.72
CA THR A 266 31.88 -2.09 -3.01
C THR A 266 30.99 -1.89 -1.78
N GLU A 267 31.25 -0.86 -0.99
CA GLU A 267 30.46 -0.55 0.22
C GLU A 267 29.04 -0.06 -0.13
N VAL A 268 28.90 0.81 -1.14
CA VAL A 268 27.60 1.26 -1.66
C VAL A 268 26.81 0.09 -2.26
N GLN A 269 27.46 -0.86 -2.95
CA GLN A 269 26.84 -2.06 -3.49
C GLN A 269 26.29 -2.97 -2.38
N GLY A 270 27.01 -3.12 -1.27
CA GLY A 270 26.54 -3.82 -0.09
C GLY A 270 25.26 -3.21 0.51
N LEU A 271 25.20 -1.88 0.60
CA LEU A 271 24.01 -1.18 1.07
C LEU A 271 22.84 -1.24 0.07
N GLN A 272 23.11 -1.04 -1.22
CA GLN A 272 22.10 -1.19 -2.27
C GLN A 272 21.47 -2.58 -2.22
N LYS A 273 22.28 -3.63 -2.04
CA LYS A 273 21.78 -5.00 -1.90
C LYS A 273 20.81 -5.12 -0.72
N ARG A 274 21.19 -4.63 0.46
CA ARG A 274 20.32 -4.65 1.66
C ARG A 274 19.00 -3.90 1.43
N VAL A 275 19.05 -2.71 0.83
CA VAL A 275 17.84 -1.91 0.56
C VAL A 275 16.91 -2.59 -0.44
N LEU A 276 17.45 -3.25 -1.48
CA LEU A 276 16.66 -3.86 -2.55
C LEU A 276 16.22 -5.29 -2.28
N ASP A 277 17.12 -6.15 -1.79
CA ASP A 277 16.89 -7.58 -1.61
C ASP A 277 16.25 -7.91 -0.26
N ASP A 278 16.54 -7.13 0.80
CA ASP A 278 15.96 -7.34 2.13
C ASP A 278 14.75 -6.40 2.34
N GLU A 279 14.98 -5.08 2.42
CA GLU A 279 13.95 -4.13 2.88
C GLU A 279 12.81 -3.95 1.88
N LEU A 280 13.11 -3.76 0.59
CA LEU A 280 12.09 -3.62 -0.46
C LEU A 280 11.31 -4.92 -0.70
N ILE A 281 11.95 -6.09 -0.63
CA ILE A 281 11.25 -7.39 -0.69
C ILE A 281 10.36 -7.59 0.54
N SER A 282 10.87 -7.25 1.73
CA SER A 282 10.13 -7.29 2.99
C SER A 282 8.89 -6.39 2.94
N TRP A 283 8.99 -5.18 2.38
CA TRP A 283 7.84 -4.30 2.12
C TRP A 283 6.88 -4.88 1.07
N LYS A 284 7.37 -5.42 -0.06
CA LYS A 284 6.52 -6.08 -1.08
C LYS A 284 5.75 -7.27 -0.47
N ARG A 285 6.37 -8.03 0.43
CA ARG A 285 5.72 -9.12 1.17
C ARG A 285 4.66 -8.62 2.15
N ARG A 286 4.90 -7.51 2.87
CA ARG A 286 3.87 -6.85 3.70
C ARG A 286 2.70 -6.35 2.84
N GLN A 287 2.96 -5.72 1.70
CA GLN A 287 1.91 -5.29 0.77
C GLN A 287 1.06 -6.48 0.28
N GLN A 288 1.68 -7.63 -0.01
CA GLN A 288 0.97 -8.86 -0.37
C GLN A 288 0.05 -9.37 0.75
N LEU A 289 0.55 -9.45 1.99
CA LEU A 289 -0.27 -9.80 3.16
C LEU A 289 -1.34 -8.73 3.46
N GLY A 290 -1.13 -7.49 3.02
CA GLY A 290 -2.13 -6.42 3.01
C GLY A 290 -3.39 -6.71 2.21
N GLY A 291 -3.31 -7.54 1.15
CA GLY A 291 -4.49 -8.06 0.45
C GLY A 291 -5.38 -8.94 1.33
N ASN A 292 -4.81 -9.51 2.41
CA ASN A 292 -5.51 -10.32 3.40
C ASN A 292 -5.87 -9.56 4.69
N GLY A 293 -5.42 -8.31 4.86
CA GLY A 293 -5.78 -7.46 6.00
C GLY A 293 -4.64 -6.61 6.55
N ASN A 294 -3.40 -7.09 6.44
CA ASN A 294 -2.24 -6.52 7.13
C ASN A 294 -1.56 -5.44 6.27
N LEU A 295 -2.28 -4.35 5.98
CA LEU A 295 -1.80 -3.27 5.10
C LEU A 295 -0.54 -2.59 5.68
N PRO A 296 0.54 -2.42 4.89
CA PRO A 296 1.71 -1.67 5.32
C PRO A 296 1.37 -0.18 5.50
N LYS A 297 2.04 0.49 6.45
CA LYS A 297 1.90 1.94 6.64
C LYS A 297 2.51 2.71 5.47
N SER A 298 1.92 3.85 5.09
CA SER A 298 2.45 4.72 4.01
C SER A 298 3.89 5.15 4.28
N GLU A 299 4.19 5.51 5.53
CA GLU A 299 5.49 6.00 6.01
C GLU A 299 6.67 5.04 5.72
N GLU A 300 6.41 3.74 5.63
CA GLU A 300 7.42 2.74 5.29
C GLU A 300 7.92 2.92 3.85
N LEU A 301 7.01 3.22 2.91
CA LEU A 301 7.36 3.40 1.52
C LEU A 301 8.11 4.71 1.28
N ASP A 302 7.74 5.77 2.00
CA ASP A 302 8.42 7.05 1.90
C ASP A 302 9.83 7.00 2.51
N SER A 303 10.05 6.15 3.52
CA SER A 303 11.39 5.85 4.06
C SER A 303 12.24 5.09 3.02
N LEU A 304 11.68 4.06 2.38
CA LEU A 304 12.30 3.35 1.26
C LEU A 304 12.64 4.29 0.09
N GLN A 305 11.75 5.24 -0.26
CA GLN A 305 12.03 6.24 -1.29
C GLN A 305 13.26 7.05 -0.94
N ARG A 306 13.35 7.64 0.26
CA ARG A 306 14.50 8.47 0.68
C ARG A 306 15.82 7.71 0.59
N TRP A 307 15.84 6.41 0.96
CA TRP A 307 17.03 5.58 0.81
C TRP A 307 17.38 5.34 -0.66
N CYS A 308 16.40 5.00 -1.50
CA CYS A 308 16.59 4.77 -2.94
C CYS A 308 17.05 6.04 -3.68
N GLU A 309 16.48 7.20 -3.35
CA GLU A 309 16.87 8.51 -3.87
C GLU A 309 18.30 8.88 -3.48
N SER A 310 18.65 8.69 -2.21
CA SER A 310 20.02 8.94 -1.72
C SER A 310 21.03 8.02 -2.41
N LEU A 311 20.71 6.72 -2.56
CA LEU A 311 21.53 5.79 -3.33
C LEU A 311 21.66 6.22 -4.80
N ALA A 312 20.55 6.62 -5.44
CA ALA A 312 20.57 7.05 -6.84
C ALA A 312 21.43 8.31 -7.04
N GLU A 313 21.36 9.28 -6.13
CA GLU A 313 22.18 10.50 -6.16
C GLU A 313 23.67 10.17 -5.94
N ILE A 314 24.01 9.32 -4.96
CA ILE A 314 25.39 8.88 -4.68
C ILE A 314 25.97 8.14 -5.89
N ILE A 315 25.26 7.12 -6.40
CA ILE A 315 25.67 6.29 -7.55
C ILE A 315 25.82 7.15 -8.82
N TRP A 316 24.88 8.06 -9.07
CA TRP A 316 24.93 8.97 -10.21
C TRP A 316 26.16 9.89 -10.16
N CYS A 317 26.41 10.52 -9.02
CA CYS A 317 27.58 11.38 -8.83
C CYS A 317 28.90 10.62 -8.97
N ILE A 318 29.03 9.43 -8.36
CA ILE A 318 30.23 8.59 -8.50
C ILE A 318 30.48 8.26 -9.98
N ARG A 319 29.43 7.88 -10.72
CA ARG A 319 29.53 7.64 -12.17
C ARG A 319 29.99 8.87 -12.95
N GLN A 320 29.50 10.07 -12.63
CA GLN A 320 29.94 11.31 -13.28
C GLN A 320 31.40 11.65 -12.98
N GLN A 321 31.86 11.40 -11.74
CA GLN A 321 33.26 11.59 -11.35
C GLN A 321 34.19 10.61 -12.08
N ILE A 322 33.81 9.34 -12.18
CA ILE A 322 34.56 8.31 -12.95
C ILE A 322 34.62 8.68 -14.43
N LYS A 323 33.51 9.14 -15.03
CA LYS A 323 33.50 9.66 -16.41
C LYS A 323 34.45 10.85 -16.60
N ARG A 324 34.47 11.80 -15.65
CA ARG A 324 35.41 12.94 -15.64
C ARG A 324 36.86 12.46 -15.56
N MET A 325 37.17 11.47 -14.73
CA MET A 325 38.51 10.84 -14.71
C MET A 325 38.88 10.20 -16.05
N GLY A 326 37.92 9.56 -16.74
CA GLY A 326 38.12 9.03 -18.09
C GLY A 326 38.50 10.12 -19.10
N ILE A 327 37.79 11.26 -19.08
CA ILE A 327 38.10 12.43 -19.92
C ILE A 327 39.49 12.98 -19.60
N LEU A 328 39.84 13.15 -18.32
CA LEU A 328 41.16 13.63 -17.89
C LEU A 328 42.29 12.68 -18.35
N ARG A 329 42.08 11.36 -18.29
CA ARG A 329 43.02 10.37 -18.83
C ARG A 329 43.18 10.47 -20.35
N ALA A 330 42.11 10.72 -21.10
CA ALA A 330 42.18 10.91 -22.54
C ALA A 330 42.90 12.22 -22.93
N GLN A 331 42.78 13.28 -22.12
CA GLN A 331 43.47 14.56 -22.34
C GLN A 331 44.98 14.50 -22.07
N LEU A 332 45.41 13.69 -21.09
CA LEU A 332 46.83 13.42 -20.82
C LEU A 332 47.03 11.92 -20.62
N PRO A 333 47.27 11.16 -21.70
CA PRO A 333 47.61 9.75 -21.63
C PRO A 333 48.94 9.57 -20.90
N ILE A 334 48.93 8.73 -19.87
CA ILE A 334 50.12 8.26 -19.15
C ILE A 334 49.93 6.76 -19.03
N ASP A 335 50.88 5.98 -19.57
CA ASP A 335 50.79 4.52 -19.56
C ASP A 335 50.84 4.00 -18.12
N VAL A 336 49.95 3.06 -17.80
CA VAL A 336 49.96 2.36 -16.52
C VAL A 336 51.14 1.37 -16.53
N PRO A 337 52.00 1.35 -15.48
CA PRO A 337 53.14 0.45 -15.44
C PRO A 337 52.73 -1.02 -15.58
N HIS A 338 53.52 -1.79 -16.35
CA HIS A 338 53.26 -3.21 -16.57
C HIS A 338 53.14 -3.98 -15.24
N GLY A 339 52.02 -4.67 -15.05
CA GLY A 339 51.71 -5.43 -13.82
C GLY A 339 50.72 -4.74 -12.88
N ILE A 340 50.36 -3.47 -13.10
CA ILE A 340 49.28 -2.79 -12.39
C ILE A 340 47.99 -2.87 -13.21
N ALA A 341 46.88 -3.27 -12.59
CA ALA A 341 45.58 -3.35 -13.25
C ALA A 341 44.94 -1.96 -13.42
N ASP A 342 44.35 -1.70 -14.59
CA ASP A 342 43.56 -0.49 -14.84
C ASP A 342 42.10 -0.71 -14.45
N LEU A 343 41.73 -0.29 -13.24
CA LEU A 343 40.39 -0.48 -12.67
C LEU A 343 39.32 0.43 -13.29
N LEU A 344 39.69 1.58 -13.90
CA LEU A 344 38.71 2.62 -14.21
C LEU A 344 37.58 2.19 -15.18
N PRO A 345 37.84 1.37 -16.23
CA PRO A 345 36.76 0.85 -17.09
C PRO A 345 35.80 -0.06 -16.33
N GLU A 346 36.32 -1.01 -15.53
CA GLU A 346 35.53 -1.96 -14.74
C GLU A 346 34.65 -1.24 -13.71
N LEU A 347 35.15 -0.16 -13.09
CA LEU A 347 34.39 0.67 -12.16
C LEU A 347 33.23 1.41 -12.84
N ASN A 348 33.43 1.91 -14.06
CA ASN A 348 32.36 2.57 -14.84
C ASN A 348 31.24 1.59 -15.20
N ASP A 349 31.59 0.36 -15.57
CA ASP A 349 30.61 -0.67 -15.94
C ASP A 349 29.86 -1.16 -14.69
N THR A 350 30.58 -1.39 -13.59
CA THR A 350 30.01 -1.78 -12.29
C THR A 350 29.01 -0.73 -11.78
N ILE A 351 29.38 0.55 -11.73
CA ILE A 351 28.48 1.61 -11.23
C ILE A 351 27.28 1.85 -12.17
N THR A 352 27.44 1.63 -13.48
CA THR A 352 26.33 1.69 -14.44
C THR A 352 25.38 0.49 -14.29
N GLY A 353 25.91 -0.70 -14.01
CA GLY A 353 25.12 -1.89 -13.65
C GLY A 353 24.34 -1.70 -12.35
N MET A 354 24.98 -1.14 -11.32
CA MET A 354 24.33 -0.78 -10.04
C MET A 354 23.16 0.18 -10.24
N LEU A 355 23.36 1.26 -10.99
CA LEU A 355 22.29 2.21 -11.32
C LEU A 355 21.13 1.52 -12.07
N SER A 356 21.44 0.63 -13.00
CA SER A 356 20.44 -0.12 -13.78
C SER A 356 19.62 -1.06 -12.90
N SER A 357 20.26 -1.77 -11.97
CA SER A 357 19.60 -2.59 -10.96
C SER A 357 18.69 -1.75 -10.05
N LEU A 358 19.15 -0.58 -9.61
CA LEU A 358 18.39 0.31 -8.74
C LEU A 358 17.15 0.87 -9.45
N VAL A 359 17.29 1.41 -10.66
CA VAL A 359 16.18 1.97 -11.45
C VAL A 359 15.13 0.91 -11.79
N THR A 360 15.55 -0.29 -12.20
CA THR A 360 14.61 -1.37 -12.56
C THR A 360 13.90 -1.96 -11.34
N SER A 361 14.56 -2.10 -10.20
CA SER A 361 13.97 -2.70 -8.98
C SER A 361 12.98 -1.78 -8.26
N THR A 362 13.15 -0.46 -8.41
CA THR A 362 12.37 0.60 -7.74
C THR A 362 11.16 1.10 -8.53
N PHE A 363 10.90 0.56 -9.72
CA PHE A 363 9.63 0.70 -10.42
C PHE A 363 8.63 -0.31 -9.83
N ILE A 364 7.67 0.17 -9.04
CA ILE A 364 6.82 -0.69 -8.22
C ILE A 364 5.33 -0.33 -8.31
N VAL A 365 4.47 -1.30 -8.02
CA VAL A 365 3.04 -1.06 -7.80
C VAL A 365 2.85 -0.59 -6.35
N GLU A 366 2.46 0.66 -6.15
CA GLU A 366 2.17 1.26 -4.84
C GLU A 366 0.77 0.87 -4.35
N GLN A 367 -0.23 0.99 -5.22
CA GLN A 367 -1.60 0.55 -4.97
C GLN A 367 -1.92 -0.57 -5.96
N GLN A 368 -2.05 -1.78 -5.43
CA GLN A 368 -2.40 -2.98 -6.21
C GLN A 368 -3.80 -2.84 -6.81
N PRO A 369 -4.05 -3.38 -8.03
CA PRO A 369 -5.40 -3.53 -8.54
C PRO A 369 -6.21 -4.48 -7.65
N PRO A 370 -7.56 -4.40 -7.66
CA PRO A 370 -8.40 -5.38 -6.99
C PRO A 370 -8.05 -6.78 -7.46
N GLN A 371 -7.69 -7.68 -6.54
CA GLN A 371 -7.23 -9.02 -6.91
C GLN A 371 -8.38 -9.95 -7.36
N VAL A 372 -9.63 -9.54 -7.20
CA VAL A 372 -10.78 -10.13 -7.89
C VAL A 372 -11.30 -9.09 -8.88
N LEU A 373 -11.01 -9.28 -10.18
CA LEU A 373 -11.40 -8.35 -11.25
C LEU A 373 -12.65 -8.85 -11.96
N LYS A 374 -13.78 -8.17 -11.75
CA LYS A 374 -14.99 -8.42 -12.53
C LYS A 374 -14.88 -7.79 -13.93
N LYS A 375 -15.14 -8.56 -14.99
CA LYS A 375 -15.21 -8.09 -16.38
C LYS A 375 -16.13 -6.87 -16.49
N GLU A 376 -15.78 -5.91 -17.35
CA GLU A 376 -16.52 -4.66 -17.60
C GLU A 376 -16.70 -3.74 -16.38
N SER A 377 -16.13 -4.08 -15.22
CA SER A 377 -16.07 -3.18 -14.07
C SER A 377 -14.86 -2.25 -14.16
N ARG A 378 -15.00 -1.02 -13.68
CA ARG A 378 -13.88 -0.09 -13.56
C ARG A 378 -13.02 -0.50 -12.37
N PHE A 379 -11.71 -0.38 -12.52
CA PHE A 379 -10.73 -0.62 -11.47
C PHE A 379 -9.58 0.39 -11.55
N SER A 380 -8.83 0.51 -10.47
CA SER A 380 -7.69 1.40 -10.36
C SER A 380 -6.43 0.70 -9.89
N ALA A 381 -5.28 1.33 -10.15
CA ALA A 381 -3.98 0.95 -9.61
C ALA A 381 -3.07 2.19 -9.54
N LYS A 382 -2.03 2.17 -8.72
CA LYS A 382 -1.00 3.22 -8.67
C LYS A 382 0.39 2.60 -8.78
N VAL A 383 1.22 3.15 -9.66
CA VAL A 383 2.61 2.73 -9.89
C VAL A 383 3.53 3.90 -9.53
N ARG A 384 4.65 3.65 -8.85
CA ARG A 384 5.61 4.65 -8.36
C ARG A 384 7.02 4.27 -8.80
N LEU A 385 7.83 5.26 -9.14
CA LEU A 385 9.27 5.08 -9.38
C LEU A 385 10.03 5.78 -8.24
N LEU A 386 10.59 5.00 -7.31
CA LEU A 386 11.19 5.56 -6.08
C LEU A 386 12.43 6.41 -6.32
N VAL A 387 13.06 6.34 -7.50
CA VAL A 387 14.24 7.16 -7.86
C VAL A 387 13.91 8.35 -8.78
N GLY A 388 12.61 8.59 -9.04
CA GLY A 388 12.15 9.53 -10.05
C GLY A 388 12.59 10.98 -9.84
N GLY A 389 12.62 11.45 -8.58
CA GLY A 389 12.94 12.84 -8.24
C GLY A 389 14.42 13.19 -8.47
N LYS A 390 15.35 12.33 -8.04
CA LYS A 390 16.80 12.61 -8.10
C LYS A 390 17.43 12.43 -9.47
N LEU A 391 16.83 11.62 -10.35
CA LEU A 391 17.34 11.37 -11.70
C LEU A 391 16.80 12.35 -12.75
N ASN A 392 16.09 13.41 -12.33
CA ASN A 392 15.45 14.42 -13.19
C ASN A 392 14.44 13.85 -14.22
N ILE A 393 13.94 12.63 -14.00
CA ILE A 393 13.00 11.94 -14.91
C ILE A 393 11.69 12.73 -15.03
N GLN A 394 11.31 13.47 -13.97
CA GLN A 394 10.17 14.40 -13.96
C GLN A 394 10.18 15.46 -15.08
N MET A 395 11.35 15.80 -15.66
CA MET A 395 11.46 16.78 -16.75
C MET A 395 10.92 16.27 -18.08
N CYS A 396 10.85 14.95 -18.25
CA CYS A 396 10.29 14.25 -19.42
C CYS A 396 9.50 13.04 -18.89
N PRO A 397 8.34 13.28 -18.24
CA PRO A 397 7.67 12.25 -17.47
C PRO A 397 7.24 11.09 -18.39
N PRO A 398 7.55 9.83 -18.04
CA PRO A 398 7.41 8.74 -18.97
C PRO A 398 5.98 8.21 -19.05
N GLN A 399 5.65 7.59 -20.17
CA GLN A 399 4.39 6.87 -20.32
C GLN A 399 4.50 5.46 -19.73
N VAL A 400 3.46 5.06 -19.01
CA VAL A 400 3.30 3.72 -18.45
C VAL A 400 2.15 3.03 -19.16
N LYS A 401 2.37 1.81 -19.63
CA LYS A 401 1.37 0.95 -20.25
C LYS A 401 1.07 -0.25 -19.34
N ALA A 402 -0.21 -0.44 -19.03
CA ALA A 402 -0.74 -1.59 -18.30
C ALA A 402 -1.30 -2.63 -19.28
N THR A 403 -0.95 -3.91 -19.11
CA THR A 403 -1.49 -5.03 -19.90
C THR A 403 -1.80 -6.20 -18.99
N ILE A 404 -2.82 -7.00 -19.30
CA ILE A 404 -3.11 -8.24 -18.57
C ILE A 404 -2.39 -9.42 -19.24
N ILE A 405 -1.68 -10.21 -18.45
CA ILE A 405 -0.94 -11.39 -18.89
C ILE A 405 -1.29 -12.62 -18.04
N SER A 406 -1.16 -13.81 -18.63
CA SER A 406 -1.35 -15.09 -17.94
C SER A 406 -0.14 -15.53 -17.12
N GLU A 407 -0.33 -16.54 -16.29
CA GLU A 407 0.75 -17.30 -15.64
C GLU A 407 1.86 -17.74 -16.60
N SER A 408 1.51 -18.32 -17.76
CA SER A 408 2.48 -18.79 -18.74
C SER A 408 3.28 -17.65 -19.37
N GLN A 409 2.64 -16.52 -19.67
CA GLN A 409 3.31 -15.32 -20.19
C GLN A 409 4.28 -14.74 -19.16
N ALA A 410 3.87 -14.62 -17.89
CA ALA A 410 4.74 -14.13 -16.82
C ALA A 410 5.97 -15.05 -16.61
N LYS A 411 5.80 -16.38 -16.65
CA LYS A 411 6.92 -17.34 -16.58
C LYS A 411 7.89 -17.19 -17.75
N ASN A 412 7.40 -16.93 -18.96
CA ASN A 412 8.24 -16.73 -20.14
C ASN A 412 8.99 -15.39 -20.11
N MET A 413 8.36 -14.32 -19.60
CA MET A 413 9.01 -13.03 -19.41
C MET A 413 10.22 -13.09 -18.47
N LEU A 414 10.16 -13.89 -17.40
CA LEU A 414 11.31 -14.11 -16.50
C LEU A 414 12.47 -14.88 -17.14
N ARG A 415 12.24 -15.53 -18.30
CA ARG A 415 13.27 -16.22 -19.08
C ARG A 415 13.86 -15.35 -20.20
N SER A 416 13.58 -14.04 -20.17
CA SER A 416 14.07 -13.05 -21.14
C SER A 416 13.63 -13.29 -22.60
N ASP A 417 12.53 -14.01 -22.82
CA ASP A 417 11.96 -14.18 -24.15
C ASP A 417 11.37 -12.85 -24.64
N MET A 418 12.03 -12.22 -25.62
CA MET A 418 11.63 -10.91 -26.15
C MET A 418 10.26 -10.95 -26.87
N LEU A 419 9.82 -12.11 -27.36
CA LEU A 419 8.51 -12.26 -28.00
C LEU A 419 7.37 -12.26 -26.98
N ALA A 420 7.62 -12.73 -25.75
CA ALA A 420 6.62 -12.79 -24.68
C ALA A 420 6.12 -11.39 -24.26
N LYS A 421 6.93 -10.33 -24.44
CA LYS A 421 6.58 -8.94 -24.09
C LYS A 421 5.43 -8.35 -24.93
N GLN A 422 5.09 -8.93 -26.08
CA GLN A 422 4.05 -8.39 -26.99
C GLN A 422 2.70 -9.12 -26.89
N THR A 423 2.68 -10.35 -26.36
CA THR A 423 1.44 -11.13 -26.24
C THR A 423 0.69 -10.77 -24.97
N THR A 424 -0.57 -10.34 -25.08
CA THR A 424 -1.45 -10.11 -23.93
C THR A 424 -2.51 -11.21 -23.81
N SER A 425 -2.96 -11.48 -22.58
CA SER A 425 -4.12 -12.32 -22.31
C SER A 425 -5.44 -11.58 -22.39
N GLY A 426 -5.47 -10.29 -22.75
CA GLY A 426 -6.73 -9.54 -22.78
C GLY A 426 -6.57 -8.09 -23.19
N THR A 427 -7.68 -7.37 -23.17
CA THR A 427 -7.78 -5.94 -23.52
C THR A 427 -8.28 -5.12 -22.34
N ILE A 428 -7.48 -4.14 -21.92
CA ILE A 428 -7.81 -3.17 -20.88
C ILE A 428 -7.98 -1.81 -21.57
N LEU A 429 -9.08 -1.11 -21.29
CA LEU A 429 -9.26 0.29 -21.71
C LEU A 429 -8.65 1.25 -20.68
N ASN A 430 -8.27 2.46 -21.14
CA ASN A 430 -7.62 3.49 -20.32
C ASN A 430 -6.33 2.98 -19.64
N ASN A 431 -5.58 2.16 -20.37
CA ASN A 431 -4.44 1.40 -19.89
C ASN A 431 -3.08 2.04 -20.19
N VAL A 432 -3.06 3.25 -20.73
CA VAL A 432 -1.85 4.06 -20.93
C VAL A 432 -2.06 5.40 -20.25
N GLY A 433 -1.03 5.92 -19.60
CA GLY A 433 -0.99 7.29 -19.12
C GLY A 433 0.44 7.73 -18.82
N THR A 434 0.62 9.03 -18.61
CA THR A 434 1.91 9.64 -18.27
C THR A 434 2.07 9.71 -16.75
N MET A 435 3.29 9.48 -16.24
CA MET A 435 3.59 9.71 -14.83
C MET A 435 3.42 11.18 -14.44
N ASP A 436 2.86 11.44 -13.26
CA ASP A 436 2.77 12.74 -12.63
C ASP A 436 3.77 12.85 -11.48
N TRP A 437 4.49 13.98 -11.43
CA TRP A 437 5.18 14.42 -10.23
C TRP A 437 4.16 15.07 -9.30
N GLN A 438 3.91 14.44 -8.15
CA GLN A 438 3.07 15.01 -7.11
C GLN A 438 3.96 15.79 -6.15
N ASP A 439 3.88 17.12 -6.27
CA ASP A 439 4.55 18.09 -5.39
C ASP A 439 3.87 18.18 -4.02
N ASP A 440 4.66 18.51 -2.99
CA ASP A 440 4.26 18.47 -1.59
C ASP A 440 3.10 19.44 -1.27
N ARG A 441 1.89 18.90 -1.15
CA ARG A 441 0.77 19.57 -0.47
C ARG A 441 0.76 19.36 1.04
N ASN A 442 1.83 18.80 1.62
CA ASN A 442 2.01 18.67 3.06
C ASN A 442 3.48 18.94 3.43
N PRO A 443 3.81 20.10 4.05
CA PRO A 443 5.18 20.46 4.41
C PRO A 443 5.83 19.57 5.51
N LEU A 444 5.10 18.57 6.02
CA LEU A 444 5.62 17.59 6.99
C LEU A 444 6.18 16.31 6.36
N LEU A 445 6.08 16.11 5.04
CA LEU A 445 6.71 14.98 4.33
C LEU A 445 7.76 15.52 3.33
N PRO A 446 9.05 15.14 3.43
CA PRO A 446 10.12 15.76 2.64
C PRO A 446 10.49 14.96 1.37
N SER A 447 9.51 14.56 0.53
CA SER A 447 9.80 13.90 -0.78
C SER A 447 8.59 13.94 -1.73
N GLY A 448 8.67 14.79 -2.77
CA GLY A 448 7.74 14.69 -3.90
C GLY A 448 7.82 13.32 -4.60
N CYS A 449 6.75 12.92 -5.29
CA CYS A 449 6.55 11.54 -5.73
C CYS A 449 6.29 11.44 -7.23
N LEU A 450 7.17 10.74 -7.98
CA LEU A 450 6.91 10.36 -9.37
C LEU A 450 6.07 9.08 -9.40
N SER A 451 4.79 9.21 -9.75
CA SER A 451 3.86 8.10 -9.82
C SER A 451 2.94 8.17 -11.03
N ILE A 452 2.05 7.20 -11.18
CA ILE A 452 0.88 7.31 -12.04
C ILE A 452 -0.29 6.62 -11.34
N HIS A 453 -1.42 7.31 -11.24
CA HIS A 453 -2.65 6.71 -10.75
C HIS A 453 -3.65 6.46 -11.88
N PHE A 454 -3.70 5.20 -12.34
CA PHE A 454 -4.71 4.71 -13.26
C PHE A 454 -6.06 4.62 -12.53
N ARG A 455 -6.95 5.60 -12.70
CA ARG A 455 -8.24 5.68 -11.96
C ARG A 455 -9.37 4.86 -12.57
N ASN A 456 -9.37 4.70 -13.90
CA ASN A 456 -10.53 4.29 -14.68
C ASN A 456 -10.23 3.15 -15.69
N MET A 457 -9.33 2.22 -15.34
CA MET A 457 -9.08 1.05 -16.19
C MET A 457 -10.32 0.15 -16.24
N GLN A 458 -10.55 -0.53 -17.36
CA GLN A 458 -11.67 -1.45 -17.52
C GLN A 458 -11.26 -2.67 -18.37
N LEU A 459 -11.44 -3.87 -17.84
CA LEU A 459 -11.16 -5.11 -18.58
C LEU A 459 -12.33 -5.43 -19.52
N LYS A 460 -12.09 -5.38 -20.84
CA LYS A 460 -13.10 -5.63 -21.88
C LYS A 460 -13.12 -7.07 -22.37
N ALA A 461 -11.96 -7.67 -22.61
CA ALA A 461 -11.84 -9.06 -23.03
C ALA A 461 -10.73 -9.77 -22.28
N ILE A 462 -10.93 -11.07 -22.03
CA ILE A 462 -9.95 -11.99 -21.45
C ILE A 462 -9.89 -13.24 -22.34
N LYS A 463 -8.69 -13.63 -22.73
CA LYS A 463 -8.36 -14.89 -23.39
C LYS A 463 -7.92 -15.86 -22.31
N ARG A 464 -8.55 -17.02 -22.26
CA ARG A 464 -8.25 -18.08 -21.30
C ARG A 464 -7.50 -19.21 -21.99
N SER A 465 -6.82 -20.02 -21.19
CA SER A 465 -6.17 -21.22 -21.70
C SER A 465 -7.20 -22.35 -21.89
N ASP A 466 -7.19 -23.02 -23.05
CA ASP A 466 -8.04 -24.19 -23.33
C ASP A 466 -7.55 -25.43 -22.54
N LYS A 467 -7.60 -25.36 -21.21
CA LYS A 467 -7.23 -26.47 -20.34
C LYS A 467 -8.33 -27.54 -20.33
N LYS A 468 -7.99 -28.75 -20.75
CA LYS A 468 -8.79 -29.96 -20.51
C LYS A 468 -8.51 -30.46 -19.09
N GLY A 469 -9.40 -30.18 -18.13
CA GLY A 469 -9.23 -30.61 -16.75
C GLY A 469 -10.33 -30.14 -15.80
N THR A 470 -10.16 -30.40 -14.50
CA THR A 470 -11.08 -30.06 -13.41
C THR A 470 -10.73 -28.76 -12.68
N GLU A 471 -9.76 -27.98 -13.19
CA GLU A 471 -9.43 -26.66 -12.64
C GLU A 471 -10.61 -25.69 -12.84
N ALA A 472 -11.01 -25.00 -11.78
CA ALA A 472 -12.12 -24.06 -11.87
C ALA A 472 -11.66 -22.73 -12.49
N VAL A 473 -12.57 -22.04 -13.19
CA VAL A 473 -12.37 -20.68 -13.72
C VAL A 473 -11.85 -19.69 -12.67
N THR A 474 -12.21 -19.87 -11.41
CA THR A 474 -11.79 -19.04 -10.27
C THR A 474 -10.41 -19.39 -9.71
N GLU A 475 -9.73 -20.38 -10.28
CA GLU A 475 -8.34 -20.74 -9.98
C GLU A 475 -7.36 -20.22 -11.05
N GLU A 476 -7.85 -19.78 -12.23
CA GLU A 476 -7.00 -19.21 -13.28
C GLU A 476 -6.50 -17.81 -12.88
N LYS A 477 -5.19 -17.70 -12.63
CA LYS A 477 -4.53 -16.47 -12.18
C LYS A 477 -3.90 -15.71 -13.36
N PHE A 478 -4.07 -14.39 -13.33
CA PHE A 478 -3.46 -13.43 -14.23
C PHE A 478 -2.66 -12.41 -13.42
N CYS A 479 -1.91 -11.52 -14.06
CA CYS A 479 -1.44 -10.29 -13.42
C CYS A 479 -1.48 -9.11 -14.40
N ILE A 480 -1.44 -7.90 -13.86
CA ILE A 480 -1.28 -6.67 -14.63
C ILE A 480 0.20 -6.36 -14.70
N LEU A 481 0.74 -6.41 -15.92
CA LEU A 481 2.08 -5.99 -16.27
C LEU A 481 2.05 -4.48 -16.54
N PHE A 482 2.85 -3.71 -15.80
CA PHE A 482 3.12 -2.30 -16.08
C PHE A 482 4.50 -2.19 -16.72
N GLN A 483 4.61 -1.43 -17.81
CA GLN A 483 5.87 -1.21 -18.55
C GLN A 483 6.06 0.26 -18.86
N SER A 484 7.30 0.73 -18.88
CA SER A 484 7.67 2.09 -19.23
C SER A 484 9.10 2.13 -19.77
N ASP A 485 9.38 3.06 -20.67
CA ASP A 485 10.71 3.33 -21.19
C ASP A 485 11.03 4.83 -21.12
N PHE A 486 12.28 5.16 -20.75
CA PHE A 486 12.72 6.54 -20.56
C PHE A 486 14.24 6.68 -20.55
N ASN A 487 14.69 7.92 -20.73
CA ASN A 487 16.09 8.28 -20.79
C ASN A 487 16.53 9.06 -19.54
N VAL A 488 17.78 8.87 -19.11
CA VAL A 488 18.39 9.58 -17.97
C VAL A 488 19.70 10.23 -18.41
N GLY A 489 19.98 11.41 -17.86
CA GLY A 489 21.26 12.11 -18.08
C GLY A 489 21.47 12.65 -19.50
N GLY A 490 20.41 13.14 -20.15
CA GLY A 490 20.52 13.73 -21.50
C GLY A 490 20.72 12.69 -22.60
N ASN A 491 19.96 11.58 -22.54
CA ASN A 491 20.05 10.42 -23.44
C ASN A 491 21.34 9.58 -23.33
N ASP A 492 22.11 9.74 -22.24
CA ASP A 492 23.29 8.92 -21.93
C ASP A 492 22.92 7.49 -21.50
N LEU A 493 21.76 7.29 -20.88
CA LEU A 493 21.22 5.98 -20.51
C LEU A 493 19.76 5.86 -20.93
N VAL A 494 19.38 4.69 -21.44
CA VAL A 494 18.01 4.31 -21.79
C VAL A 494 17.58 3.16 -20.89
N PHE A 495 16.47 3.33 -20.17
CA PHE A 495 15.91 2.30 -19.29
C PHE A 495 14.59 1.78 -19.84
N GLN A 496 14.42 0.46 -19.78
CA GLN A 496 13.14 -0.22 -19.95
C GLN A 496 12.77 -0.86 -18.61
N VAL A 497 11.82 -0.27 -17.90
CA VAL A 497 11.35 -0.75 -16.60
C VAL A 497 10.01 -1.47 -16.74
N TRP A 498 9.80 -2.48 -15.92
CA TRP A 498 8.53 -3.19 -15.85
C TRP A 498 8.32 -3.78 -14.45
N THR A 499 7.06 -3.92 -14.05
CA THR A 499 6.68 -4.56 -12.79
C THR A 499 5.35 -5.28 -12.96
N LEU A 500 5.15 -6.35 -12.18
CA LEU A 500 3.89 -7.09 -12.15
C LEU A 500 3.07 -6.68 -10.92
N SER A 501 1.75 -6.63 -11.06
CA SER A 501 0.84 -6.66 -9.92
C SER A 501 0.92 -7.99 -9.18
N LEU A 502 0.36 -8.04 -7.98
CA LEU A 502 -0.03 -9.32 -7.37
C LEU A 502 -1.00 -10.08 -8.29
N PRO A 503 -1.10 -11.42 -8.14
CA PRO A 503 -2.07 -12.22 -8.87
C PRO A 503 -3.50 -11.71 -8.73
N VAL A 504 -4.19 -11.66 -9.88
CA VAL A 504 -5.60 -11.29 -10.01
C VAL A 504 -6.38 -12.45 -10.62
N VAL A 505 -7.58 -12.69 -10.12
CA VAL A 505 -8.54 -13.67 -10.65
C VAL A 505 -9.66 -12.91 -11.36
N VAL A 506 -9.95 -13.29 -12.62
CA VAL A 506 -10.95 -12.59 -13.44
C VAL A 506 -12.30 -13.29 -13.36
N THR A 507 -13.32 -12.58 -12.87
CA THR A 507 -14.71 -13.08 -12.79
C THR A 507 -15.59 -12.47 -13.87
N VAL A 508 -16.60 -13.21 -14.34
CA VAL A 508 -17.64 -12.70 -15.24
C VAL A 508 -18.95 -12.40 -14.52
N HIS A 509 -19.23 -13.12 -13.42
CA HIS A 509 -20.45 -12.98 -12.65
C HIS A 509 -20.17 -12.91 -11.14
N GLY A 510 -21.04 -12.23 -10.38
CA GLY A 510 -20.78 -11.91 -8.96
C GLY A 510 -20.70 -13.14 -8.04
N ASN A 511 -21.39 -14.22 -8.37
CA ASN A 511 -21.32 -15.48 -7.61
C ASN A 511 -19.92 -16.13 -7.61
N GLN A 512 -19.05 -15.78 -8.57
CA GLN A 512 -17.67 -16.27 -8.63
C GLN A 512 -16.73 -15.57 -7.63
N GLU A 513 -17.16 -14.46 -7.02
CA GLU A 513 -16.36 -13.67 -6.08
C GLU A 513 -15.87 -14.51 -4.89
N CYS A 514 -16.73 -15.37 -4.33
CA CYS A 514 -16.39 -16.24 -3.19
C CYS A 514 -15.15 -17.10 -3.50
N ASN A 515 -15.22 -17.92 -4.56
CA ASN A 515 -14.15 -18.86 -4.90
C ASN A 515 -12.92 -18.14 -5.47
N ALA A 516 -13.09 -16.98 -6.13
CA ALA A 516 -11.97 -16.14 -6.54
C ALA A 516 -11.21 -15.55 -5.33
N MET A 517 -11.93 -15.12 -4.28
CA MET A 517 -11.34 -14.61 -3.05
C MET A 517 -10.58 -15.70 -2.28
N ALA A 518 -11.01 -16.96 -2.35
CA ALA A 518 -10.27 -18.10 -1.81
C ALA A 518 -8.86 -18.20 -2.43
N THR A 519 -8.81 -18.20 -3.76
CA THR A 519 -7.56 -18.30 -4.55
C THR A 519 -6.62 -17.14 -4.25
N VAL A 520 -7.17 -15.93 -4.13
CA VAL A 520 -6.43 -14.72 -3.76
C VAL A 520 -5.88 -14.80 -2.34
N LEU A 521 -6.70 -15.21 -1.36
CA LEU A 521 -6.27 -15.33 0.03
C LEU A 521 -5.13 -16.32 0.18
N TRP A 522 -5.24 -17.49 -0.45
CA TRP A 522 -4.22 -18.55 -0.40
C TRP A 522 -2.92 -18.12 -1.07
N ASP A 523 -2.98 -17.44 -2.22
CA ASP A 523 -1.79 -16.95 -2.92
C ASP A 523 -1.08 -15.84 -2.16
N ASN A 524 -1.83 -14.87 -1.62
CA ASN A 524 -1.27 -13.81 -0.78
C ASN A 524 -0.62 -14.38 0.49
N ALA A 525 -1.29 -15.33 1.14
CA ALA A 525 -0.83 -15.93 2.39
C ALA A 525 0.44 -16.78 2.20
N PHE A 526 0.48 -17.63 1.18
CA PHE A 526 1.42 -18.76 1.15
C PHE A 526 2.37 -18.79 -0.05
N ALA A 527 2.43 -17.73 -0.85
CA ALA A 527 3.49 -17.54 -1.83
C ALA A 527 4.87 -17.34 -1.17
N ASP A 528 5.83 -18.19 -1.52
CA ASP A 528 7.23 -18.01 -1.11
C ASP A 528 7.91 -16.84 -1.85
N PRO A 529 8.81 -16.08 -1.20
CA PRO A 529 9.65 -15.09 -1.87
C PRO A 529 10.48 -15.71 -3.00
N GLY A 530 10.55 -15.05 -4.16
CA GLY A 530 11.32 -15.54 -5.30
C GLY A 530 10.76 -16.80 -6.00
N ARG A 531 9.55 -17.26 -5.64
CA ARG A 531 8.89 -18.39 -6.32
C ARG A 531 8.81 -18.22 -7.84
N THR A 532 8.70 -19.33 -8.56
CA THR A 532 8.15 -19.30 -9.92
C THR A 532 6.75 -18.68 -9.86
N PRO A 533 6.38 -17.74 -10.76
CA PRO A 533 5.09 -17.05 -10.71
C PRO A 533 3.91 -17.99 -10.51
N PHE A 534 2.97 -17.56 -9.65
CA PHE A 534 1.68 -18.19 -9.36
C PHE A 534 1.68 -19.55 -8.62
N VAL A 535 2.86 -20.15 -8.39
CA VAL A 535 3.03 -21.38 -7.60
C VAL A 535 2.72 -21.14 -6.12
N VAL A 536 1.93 -22.02 -5.51
CA VAL A 536 1.55 -21.97 -4.08
C VAL A 536 1.58 -23.41 -3.51
N PRO A 537 1.81 -23.58 -2.20
CA PRO A 537 1.75 -24.91 -1.58
C PRO A 537 0.34 -25.49 -1.61
N GLU A 538 0.25 -26.81 -1.82
CA GLU A 538 -1.02 -27.55 -1.81
C GLU A 538 -1.59 -27.75 -0.40
N SER A 539 -0.76 -27.66 0.64
CA SER A 539 -1.16 -27.75 2.05
C SER A 539 -0.31 -26.86 2.95
N VAL A 540 -0.91 -26.34 4.02
CA VAL A 540 -0.29 -25.36 4.93
C VAL A 540 -0.60 -25.66 6.39
N PRO A 541 0.28 -25.33 7.36
CA PRO A 541 -0.01 -25.48 8.78
C PRO A 541 -1.23 -24.65 9.22
N TRP A 542 -2.10 -25.24 10.03
CA TRP A 542 -3.29 -24.58 10.55
C TRP A 542 -3.01 -23.22 11.21
N PRO A 543 -1.99 -23.04 12.08
CA PRO A 543 -1.73 -21.73 12.70
C PRO A 543 -1.52 -20.61 11.67
N LYS A 544 -0.84 -20.90 10.55
CA LYS A 544 -0.64 -19.93 9.47
C LYS A 544 -1.93 -19.59 8.72
N LEU A 545 -2.85 -20.56 8.56
CA LEU A 545 -4.15 -20.30 7.95
C LEU A 545 -5.07 -19.54 8.90
N GLY A 546 -5.10 -19.92 10.19
CA GLY A 546 -5.89 -19.26 11.23
C GLY A 546 -5.55 -17.77 11.37
N GLU A 547 -4.27 -17.41 11.35
CA GLU A 547 -3.80 -16.01 11.31
C GLU A 547 -4.40 -15.23 10.12
N GLN A 548 -4.39 -15.84 8.93
CA GLN A 548 -4.89 -15.18 7.70
C GLN A 548 -6.41 -15.06 7.70
N LEU A 549 -7.13 -16.05 8.25
CA LEU A 549 -8.57 -15.96 8.49
C LEU A 549 -8.90 -14.85 9.51
N HIS A 550 -8.11 -14.75 10.59
CA HIS A 550 -8.23 -13.69 11.60
C HIS A 550 -8.03 -12.30 10.99
N SER A 551 -6.90 -12.06 10.31
CA SER A 551 -6.61 -10.78 9.63
C SER A 551 -7.70 -10.40 8.62
N LYS A 552 -8.20 -11.38 7.85
CA LYS A 552 -9.26 -11.12 6.86
C LYS A 552 -10.59 -10.77 7.50
N PHE A 553 -10.94 -11.43 8.60
CA PHE A 553 -12.14 -11.14 9.36
C PHE A 553 -12.06 -9.74 10.01
N GLN A 554 -10.92 -9.42 10.62
CA GLN A 554 -10.65 -8.12 11.23
C GLN A 554 -10.72 -6.99 10.21
N GLN A 555 -10.07 -7.12 9.04
CA GLN A 555 -10.07 -6.09 7.98
C GLN A 555 -11.49 -5.71 7.55
N MET A 556 -12.39 -6.69 7.42
CA MET A 556 -13.72 -6.45 6.87
C MET A 556 -14.76 -6.05 7.92
N THR A 557 -14.62 -6.51 9.16
CA THR A 557 -15.63 -6.29 10.23
C THR A 557 -15.19 -5.25 11.27
N GLY A 558 -13.89 -5.07 11.48
CA GLY A 558 -13.30 -4.18 12.49
C GLY A 558 -12.67 -4.95 13.67
N LYS A 559 -13.16 -6.15 13.99
CA LYS A 559 -12.70 -6.99 15.10
C LYS A 559 -12.36 -8.40 14.62
N GLY A 560 -11.19 -8.89 15.04
CA GLY A 560 -10.68 -10.20 14.64
C GLY A 560 -11.35 -11.38 15.37
N LEU A 561 -10.87 -12.58 15.04
CA LEU A 561 -11.31 -13.83 15.65
C LEU A 561 -10.63 -14.06 17.01
N THR A 562 -11.35 -14.56 18.01
CA THR A 562 -10.77 -15.01 19.29
C THR A 562 -10.05 -16.36 19.13
N GLN A 563 -9.25 -16.76 20.12
CA GLN A 563 -8.63 -18.10 20.12
C GLN A 563 -9.71 -19.20 20.05
N ASP A 564 -10.75 -19.12 20.88
CA ASP A 564 -11.88 -20.06 20.84
C ASP A 564 -12.54 -20.12 19.45
N SER A 565 -12.61 -18.98 18.75
CA SER A 565 -13.11 -18.92 17.37
C SER A 565 -12.19 -19.66 16.40
N LEU A 566 -10.87 -19.56 16.58
CA LEU A 566 -9.90 -20.28 15.76
C LEU A 566 -9.93 -21.78 16.05
N ASP A 567 -10.02 -22.18 17.31
CA ASP A 567 -10.12 -23.59 17.72
C ASP A 567 -11.42 -24.22 17.20
N TYR A 568 -12.51 -23.46 17.20
CA TYR A 568 -13.76 -23.85 16.54
C TYR A 568 -13.61 -24.03 15.01
N LEU A 569 -12.95 -23.09 14.34
CA LEU A 569 -12.72 -23.20 12.90
C LEU A 569 -11.81 -24.39 12.55
N ALA A 570 -10.79 -24.66 13.37
CA ALA A 570 -9.93 -25.83 13.23
C ALA A 570 -10.73 -27.12 13.35
N SER A 571 -11.52 -27.25 14.42
CA SER A 571 -12.41 -28.39 14.67
C SER A 571 -13.35 -28.65 13.48
N LYS A 572 -13.83 -27.57 12.84
CA LYS A 572 -14.71 -27.61 11.67
C LYS A 572 -14.02 -28.01 10.37
N VAL A 573 -12.79 -27.55 10.11
CA VAL A 573 -11.98 -27.95 8.93
C VAL A 573 -11.56 -29.41 9.04
N PHE A 574 -11.06 -29.83 10.20
CA PHE A 574 -10.54 -31.18 10.40
C PHE A 574 -11.60 -32.22 10.76
N ASN A 575 -12.85 -31.78 10.99
CA ASN A 575 -13.94 -32.63 11.51
C ASN A 575 -13.55 -33.37 12.80
N ALA A 576 -12.93 -32.64 13.72
CA ALA A 576 -12.33 -33.14 14.95
C ALA A 576 -12.89 -32.38 16.17
N PRO A 577 -12.73 -32.89 17.41
CA PRO A 577 -13.14 -32.17 18.62
C PRO A 577 -12.32 -30.88 18.83
N CYS A 578 -12.94 -29.82 19.35
CA CYS A 578 -12.24 -28.54 19.64
C CYS A 578 -11.13 -28.66 20.71
N SER A 579 -11.11 -29.75 21.49
CA SER A 579 -10.12 -30.01 22.54
C SER A 579 -8.79 -30.60 22.05
N LEU A 580 -8.63 -30.78 20.74
CA LEU A 580 -7.44 -31.35 20.12
C LEU A 580 -6.43 -30.25 19.76
N ASP A 581 -5.12 -30.52 19.92
CA ASP A 581 -4.09 -29.56 19.50
C ASP A 581 -3.90 -29.57 17.97
N PHE A 582 -4.26 -28.46 17.33
CA PHE A 582 -4.13 -28.26 15.89
C PHE A 582 -2.79 -27.63 15.47
N SER A 583 -1.86 -27.38 16.39
CA SER A 583 -0.58 -26.70 16.13
C SER A 583 0.26 -27.32 15.00
N GLN A 584 0.29 -28.65 14.91
CA GLN A 584 1.03 -29.43 13.91
C GLN A 584 0.18 -29.88 12.70
N HIS A 585 -1.13 -29.61 12.71
CA HIS A 585 -2.03 -30.06 11.65
C HIS A 585 -1.88 -29.21 10.38
N VAL A 586 -2.05 -29.83 9.21
CA VAL A 586 -1.96 -29.17 7.90
C VAL A 586 -3.31 -29.24 7.17
N VAL A 587 -3.74 -28.10 6.62
CA VAL A 587 -4.94 -27.98 5.78
C VAL A 587 -4.52 -27.97 4.32
N SER A 588 -5.11 -28.84 3.50
CA SER A 588 -4.95 -28.79 2.04
C SER A 588 -5.86 -27.77 1.38
N TRP A 589 -5.48 -27.27 0.21
CA TRP A 589 -6.33 -26.45 -0.65
C TRP A 589 -7.66 -27.14 -0.97
N THR A 590 -7.63 -28.47 -1.15
CA THR A 590 -8.82 -29.29 -1.40
C THR A 590 -9.78 -29.25 -0.22
N GLN A 591 -9.32 -29.49 1.01
CA GLN A 591 -10.13 -29.37 2.23
C GLN A 591 -10.65 -27.95 2.48
N PHE A 592 -9.87 -26.94 2.09
CA PHE A 592 -10.24 -25.54 2.27
C PHE A 592 -11.38 -25.09 1.34
N ASN A 593 -11.31 -25.44 0.04
CA ASN A 593 -12.14 -24.82 -1.01
C ASN A 593 -12.60 -25.77 -2.15
N LYS A 594 -12.49 -27.11 -1.99
CA LYS A 594 -13.05 -28.08 -2.97
C LYS A 594 -13.92 -29.16 -2.34
N GLU A 595 -13.51 -29.69 -1.18
CA GLU A 595 -14.29 -30.68 -0.43
C GLU A 595 -15.43 -29.98 0.32
N THR A 596 -16.62 -30.56 0.23
CA THR A 596 -17.79 -30.15 1.01
C THR A 596 -17.67 -30.61 2.46
N LEU A 597 -18.05 -29.77 3.41
CA LEU A 597 -18.12 -30.15 4.82
C LEU A 597 -19.04 -31.37 5.05
N GLN A 598 -18.75 -32.19 6.06
CA GLN A 598 -19.49 -33.44 6.29
C GLN A 598 -21.00 -33.19 6.43
N GLY A 599 -21.80 -33.83 5.57
CA GLY A 599 -23.26 -33.68 5.55
C GLY A 599 -23.76 -32.34 5.00
N ARG A 600 -22.91 -31.57 4.28
CA ARG A 600 -23.24 -30.28 3.65
C ARG A 600 -23.00 -30.32 2.14
N ASN A 601 -23.52 -29.32 1.46
CA ASN A 601 -23.38 -29.08 0.02
C ASN A 601 -22.47 -27.88 -0.30
N PHE A 602 -21.70 -27.39 0.68
CA PHE A 602 -20.80 -26.25 0.59
C PHE A 602 -19.44 -26.57 1.24
N THR A 603 -18.38 -25.93 0.76
CA THR A 603 -17.02 -26.06 1.28
C THR A 603 -16.82 -25.30 2.60
N PHE A 604 -15.68 -25.51 3.26
CA PHE A 604 -15.32 -24.71 4.43
C PHE A 604 -15.23 -23.22 4.11
N TRP A 605 -14.54 -22.87 3.03
CA TRP A 605 -14.38 -21.47 2.62
C TRP A 605 -15.71 -20.81 2.24
N GLU A 606 -16.59 -21.48 1.50
CA GLU A 606 -17.90 -20.93 1.14
C GLU A 606 -18.72 -20.55 2.39
N TRP A 607 -18.73 -21.43 3.39
CA TRP A 607 -19.37 -21.16 4.68
C TRP A 607 -18.71 -20.00 5.43
N PHE A 608 -17.39 -19.98 5.56
CA PHE A 608 -16.66 -18.92 6.25
C PHE A 608 -16.84 -17.56 5.57
N TYR A 609 -16.75 -17.53 4.24
CA TYR A 609 -16.96 -16.32 3.43
C TYR A 609 -18.39 -15.78 3.57
N ALA A 610 -19.40 -16.65 3.59
CA ALA A 610 -20.79 -16.23 3.79
C ALA A 610 -21.03 -15.66 5.20
N VAL A 611 -20.45 -16.27 6.23
CA VAL A 611 -20.46 -15.74 7.61
C VAL A 611 -19.77 -14.37 7.69
N LEU A 612 -18.58 -14.25 7.09
CA LEU A 612 -17.80 -13.02 7.01
C LEU A 612 -18.55 -11.90 6.26
N LYS A 613 -19.23 -12.25 5.16
CA LYS A 613 -20.06 -11.32 4.39
C LYS A 613 -21.29 -10.85 5.18
N LEU A 614 -22.04 -11.78 5.78
CA LEU A 614 -23.18 -11.46 6.65
C LEU A 614 -22.77 -10.52 7.79
N THR A 615 -21.61 -10.80 8.41
CA THR A 615 -21.10 -10.00 9.52
C THR A 615 -20.74 -8.59 9.08
N LYS A 616 -20.03 -8.45 7.95
CA LYS A 616 -19.68 -7.14 7.35
C LYS A 616 -20.92 -6.31 6.98
N GLU A 617 -21.93 -6.93 6.37
CA GLU A 617 -23.06 -6.23 5.76
C GLU A 617 -24.20 -5.92 6.76
N HIS A 618 -24.43 -6.78 7.76
CA HIS A 618 -25.60 -6.67 8.64
C HIS A 618 -25.29 -6.69 10.15
N LEU A 619 -24.14 -7.22 10.59
CA LEU A 619 -23.88 -7.50 12.02
C LEU A 619 -22.68 -6.75 12.59
N LYS A 620 -22.10 -5.82 11.83
CA LYS A 620 -20.81 -5.19 12.13
C LYS A 620 -20.75 -4.51 13.50
N GLY A 621 -21.83 -3.81 13.89
CA GLY A 621 -21.94 -3.18 15.21
C GLY A 621 -21.91 -4.19 16.36
N PRO A 622 -22.94 -5.05 16.49
CA PRO A 622 -22.98 -6.09 17.53
C PRO A 622 -21.77 -7.03 17.57
N TRP A 623 -21.13 -7.28 16.42
CA TRP A 623 -19.87 -8.03 16.38
C TRP A 623 -18.72 -7.28 17.08
N ASN A 624 -18.51 -6.00 16.75
CA ASN A 624 -17.42 -5.21 17.30
C ASN A 624 -17.57 -5.00 18.82
N ASP A 625 -18.80 -4.82 19.31
CA ASP A 625 -19.10 -4.80 20.75
C ASP A 625 -18.74 -6.11 21.45
N GLY A 626 -18.81 -7.25 20.74
CA GLY A 626 -18.72 -8.58 21.35
C GLY A 626 -20.07 -9.16 21.77
N SER A 627 -21.18 -8.52 21.37
CA SER A 627 -22.54 -9.03 21.61
C SER A 627 -22.87 -10.31 20.81
N ILE A 628 -21.96 -10.73 19.90
CA ILE A 628 -22.04 -11.96 19.12
C ILE A 628 -20.84 -12.85 19.46
N ILE A 629 -21.10 -14.07 19.95
CA ILE A 629 -20.06 -15.11 20.11
C ILE A 629 -19.69 -15.66 18.73
N GLY A 630 -20.70 -15.97 17.90
CA GLY A 630 -20.51 -16.37 16.51
C GLY A 630 -19.99 -17.79 16.36
N PHE A 631 -18.69 -18.00 16.60
CA PHE A 631 -17.97 -19.24 16.33
C PHE A 631 -18.03 -20.21 17.52
N ILE A 632 -19.19 -20.85 17.70
CA ILE A 632 -19.42 -21.83 18.77
C ILE A 632 -20.31 -22.97 18.29
N SER A 633 -19.93 -24.20 18.65
CA SER A 633 -20.68 -25.42 18.29
C SER A 633 -22.06 -25.43 18.96
N LYS A 634 -23.03 -26.16 18.38
CA LYS A 634 -24.35 -26.35 19.01
C LYS A 634 -24.23 -26.96 20.42
N THR A 635 -23.32 -27.93 20.61
CA THR A 635 -23.11 -28.61 21.90
C THR A 635 -22.54 -27.65 22.94
N ASN A 636 -21.47 -26.91 22.61
CA ASN A 636 -20.84 -25.97 23.53
C ASN A 636 -21.80 -24.82 23.88
N ALA A 637 -22.57 -24.32 22.91
CA ALA A 637 -23.61 -23.32 23.16
C ALA A 637 -24.69 -23.83 24.14
N GLN A 638 -25.08 -25.10 24.03
CA GLN A 638 -26.01 -25.73 24.97
C GLN A 638 -25.40 -25.89 26.37
N GLU A 639 -24.13 -26.28 26.47
CA GLU A 639 -23.41 -26.39 27.75
C GLU A 639 -23.24 -25.06 28.48
N CYS A 640 -22.98 -23.97 27.74
CA CYS A 640 -22.94 -22.61 28.29
C CYS A 640 -24.31 -22.21 28.85
N LEU A 641 -25.36 -22.31 28.03
CA LEU A 641 -26.71 -21.84 28.39
C LEU A 641 -27.37 -22.67 29.50
N ASN A 642 -27.08 -23.97 29.60
CA ASN A 642 -27.60 -24.83 30.67
C ASN A 642 -27.22 -24.34 32.10
N ARG A 643 -26.16 -23.53 32.23
CA ARG A 643 -25.66 -23.00 33.51
C ARG A 643 -26.22 -21.61 33.86
N CYS A 644 -26.86 -20.94 32.91
CA CYS A 644 -27.40 -19.58 33.07
C CYS A 644 -28.87 -19.61 33.56
N GLU A 645 -29.46 -18.43 33.78
CA GLU A 645 -30.88 -18.27 34.13
C GLU A 645 -31.82 -18.43 32.91
N ASN A 646 -33.13 -18.59 33.15
CA ASN A 646 -34.12 -18.69 32.07
C ASN A 646 -34.22 -17.35 31.31
N GLY A 647 -34.34 -17.42 29.98
CA GLY A 647 -34.31 -16.23 29.12
C GLY A 647 -32.90 -15.73 28.78
N THR A 648 -31.84 -16.36 29.30
CA THR A 648 -30.48 -16.12 28.79
C THR A 648 -30.33 -16.69 27.39
N PHE A 649 -29.72 -15.92 26.49
CA PHE A 649 -29.52 -16.27 25.09
C PHE A 649 -28.12 -15.94 24.59
N LEU A 650 -27.70 -16.58 23.50
CA LEU A 650 -26.49 -16.26 22.77
C LEU A 650 -26.70 -16.30 21.26
N LEU A 651 -25.81 -15.61 20.54
CA LEU A 651 -25.82 -15.50 19.09
C LEU A 651 -24.65 -16.30 18.50
N ARG A 652 -24.96 -17.26 17.62
CA ARG A 652 -23.97 -18.12 16.96
C ARG A 652 -24.27 -18.29 15.47
N PHE A 653 -23.23 -18.49 14.68
CA PHE A 653 -23.37 -18.77 13.26
C PHE A 653 -23.92 -20.19 13.05
N SER A 654 -24.67 -20.38 11.97
CA SER A 654 -25.30 -21.66 11.64
C SER A 654 -24.31 -22.58 10.94
N ASP A 655 -24.22 -23.82 11.42
CA ASP A 655 -23.47 -24.88 10.73
C ASP A 655 -24.23 -25.53 9.58
N SER A 656 -25.55 -25.29 9.51
CA SER A 656 -26.45 -25.88 8.53
C SER A 656 -26.79 -24.93 7.39
N GLU A 657 -26.85 -23.64 7.67
CA GLU A 657 -27.29 -22.61 6.73
C GLU A 657 -26.11 -21.68 6.43
N CYS A 658 -25.72 -21.61 5.16
CA CYS A 658 -24.55 -20.85 4.73
C CYS A 658 -24.81 -19.35 4.87
N GLY A 659 -24.01 -18.64 5.68
CA GLY A 659 -24.27 -17.24 5.99
C GLY A 659 -25.53 -17.00 6.82
N GLY A 660 -25.91 -17.96 7.68
CA GLY A 660 -26.99 -17.80 8.66
C GLY A 660 -26.47 -17.53 10.09
N ILE A 661 -27.20 -16.75 10.87
CA ILE A 661 -27.00 -16.58 12.33
C ILE A 661 -28.25 -17.02 13.09
N THR A 662 -28.08 -17.78 14.17
CA THR A 662 -29.19 -18.30 14.99
C THR A 662 -29.09 -17.81 16.44
N ILE A 663 -30.25 -17.63 17.06
CA ILE A 663 -30.40 -17.32 18.48
C ILE A 663 -30.66 -18.63 19.22
N ALA A 664 -29.80 -18.97 20.16
CA ALA A 664 -30.01 -20.07 21.10
C ALA A 664 -30.35 -19.48 22.48
N TRP A 665 -31.35 -20.02 23.17
CA TRP A 665 -31.74 -19.56 24.51
C TRP A 665 -32.21 -20.71 25.39
N ILE A 666 -32.05 -20.56 26.71
CA ILE A 666 -32.51 -21.54 27.71
C ILE A 666 -33.88 -21.12 28.25
N ALA A 667 -34.81 -22.07 28.31
CA ALA A 667 -36.13 -21.89 28.91
C ALA A 667 -36.61 -23.19 29.56
N GLU A 668 -37.68 -23.11 30.36
CA GLU A 668 -38.40 -24.31 30.80
C GLU A 668 -39.01 -25.06 29.60
N SER A 669 -38.99 -26.39 29.68
CA SER A 669 -39.56 -27.25 28.66
C SER A 669 -41.08 -27.16 28.69
N VAL A 670 -41.67 -26.83 27.54
CA VAL A 670 -43.12 -26.82 27.35
C VAL A 670 -43.72 -28.23 27.52
N ASN A 671 -42.92 -29.27 27.26
CA ASN A 671 -43.35 -30.66 27.28
C ASN A 671 -43.18 -31.33 28.65
N LYS A 672 -42.38 -30.75 29.55
CA LYS A 672 -42.02 -31.34 30.85
C LYS A 672 -41.79 -30.26 31.91
N GLN A 673 -42.76 -30.08 32.79
CA GLN A 673 -42.65 -29.14 33.91
C GLN A 673 -41.41 -29.46 34.77
N GLY A 674 -40.54 -28.46 34.95
CA GLY A 674 -39.32 -28.56 35.76
C GLY A 674 -38.05 -29.01 35.02
N GLU A 675 -38.14 -29.50 33.78
CA GLU A 675 -36.95 -29.65 32.92
C GLU A 675 -36.65 -28.34 32.17
N ARG A 676 -35.37 -28.03 31.97
CA ARG A 676 -34.91 -26.86 31.19
C ARG A 676 -34.30 -27.35 29.88
N GLU A 677 -34.60 -26.69 28.76
CA GLU A 677 -34.06 -27.06 27.45
C GLU A 677 -33.60 -25.85 26.62
N VAL A 678 -32.53 -26.05 25.84
CA VAL A 678 -31.94 -25.01 24.99
C VAL A 678 -32.61 -25.02 23.61
N TRP A 679 -33.47 -24.04 23.40
CA TRP A 679 -34.13 -23.80 22.13
C TRP A 679 -33.18 -23.08 21.16
N ASN A 680 -33.35 -23.32 19.86
CA ASN A 680 -32.59 -22.69 18.80
C ASN A 680 -33.57 -22.20 17.73
N LEU A 681 -33.55 -20.91 17.38
CA LEU A 681 -34.36 -20.40 16.28
C LEU A 681 -33.82 -20.86 14.91
N ALA A 682 -34.69 -20.88 13.91
CA ALA A 682 -34.26 -21.00 12.52
C ALA A 682 -33.22 -19.89 12.20
N PRO A 683 -32.11 -20.21 11.49
CA PRO A 683 -31.09 -19.21 11.18
C PRO A 683 -31.64 -18.07 10.30
N TYR A 684 -31.29 -16.84 10.65
CA TYR A 684 -31.53 -15.65 9.82
C TYR A 684 -30.39 -15.45 8.83
N ILE A 685 -30.73 -15.23 7.57
CA ILE A 685 -29.80 -14.92 6.48
C ILE A 685 -29.92 -13.44 6.06
N ALA A 686 -29.04 -12.97 5.17
CA ALA A 686 -29.03 -11.59 4.68
C ALA A 686 -30.41 -11.08 4.17
N LYS A 687 -31.23 -11.97 3.60
CA LYS A 687 -32.59 -11.65 3.14
C LYS A 687 -33.52 -11.26 4.30
N ASP A 688 -33.38 -11.88 5.46
CA ASP A 688 -34.18 -11.59 6.65
C ASP A 688 -33.82 -10.23 7.25
N PHE A 689 -32.54 -9.88 7.24
CA PHE A 689 -32.05 -8.57 7.70
C PHE A 689 -32.39 -7.43 6.75
N SER A 690 -32.68 -7.73 5.48
CA SER A 690 -33.25 -6.77 4.53
C SER A 690 -34.71 -6.40 4.86
N VAL A 691 -35.41 -7.22 5.67
CA VAL A 691 -36.79 -6.97 6.11
C VAL A 691 -36.82 -6.32 7.50
N ARG A 692 -36.01 -6.81 8.44
CA ARG A 692 -35.93 -6.29 9.83
C ARG A 692 -34.58 -6.66 10.45
N GLY A 693 -33.91 -5.68 11.08
CA GLY A 693 -32.58 -5.84 11.65
C GLY A 693 -32.51 -6.84 12.81
N LEU A 694 -31.30 -7.33 13.12
CA LEU A 694 -31.11 -8.31 14.19
C LEU A 694 -31.54 -7.77 15.56
N ALA A 695 -31.18 -6.52 15.88
CA ALA A 695 -31.50 -5.92 17.17
C ALA A 695 -33.01 -5.77 17.38
N ASP A 696 -33.75 -5.31 16.37
CA ASP A 696 -35.22 -5.24 16.41
C ASP A 696 -35.86 -6.61 16.61
N ARG A 697 -35.36 -7.65 15.91
CA ARG A 697 -35.83 -9.04 16.08
C ARG A 697 -35.57 -9.58 17.49
N ILE A 698 -34.46 -9.17 18.11
CA ILE A 698 -34.13 -9.51 19.50
C ILE A 698 -35.04 -8.74 20.48
N HIS A 699 -35.33 -7.47 20.20
CA HIS A 699 -36.24 -6.64 21.00
C HIS A 699 -37.65 -7.24 21.04
N ASP A 700 -38.22 -7.56 19.87
CA ASP A 700 -39.56 -8.15 19.69
C ASP A 700 -39.76 -9.43 20.52
N LEU A 701 -38.70 -10.24 20.67
CA LEU A 701 -38.74 -11.50 21.41
C LEU A 701 -38.69 -11.28 22.92
N LYS A 702 -39.87 -11.26 23.55
CA LYS A 702 -40.04 -11.15 25.01
C LYS A 702 -39.47 -12.33 25.82
N ASN A 703 -39.23 -13.48 25.18
CA ASN A 703 -38.60 -14.65 25.79
C ASN A 703 -37.08 -14.49 25.98
N LEU A 704 -36.48 -13.45 25.39
CA LEU A 704 -35.07 -13.12 25.54
C LEU A 704 -34.93 -12.00 26.56
N THR A 705 -34.11 -12.22 27.60
CA THR A 705 -33.95 -11.32 28.75
C THR A 705 -32.49 -10.92 28.97
N PHE A 706 -31.58 -11.90 28.92
CA PHE A 706 -30.15 -11.67 29.14
C PHE A 706 -29.31 -12.19 27.98
N LEU A 707 -28.41 -11.38 27.46
CA LEU A 707 -27.36 -11.86 26.57
C LEU A 707 -26.25 -12.51 27.41
N TYR A 708 -25.81 -13.70 27.00
CA TYR A 708 -24.72 -14.44 27.65
C TYR A 708 -23.43 -13.58 27.73
N PRO A 709 -22.73 -13.55 28.89
CA PRO A 709 -23.02 -14.31 30.11
C PRO A 709 -24.24 -13.78 30.90
N GLU A 710 -24.23 -12.51 31.29
CA GLU A 710 -25.18 -11.91 32.26
C GLU A 710 -25.49 -10.43 31.92
N ILE A 711 -25.56 -10.07 30.64
CA ILE A 711 -25.79 -8.70 30.17
C ILE A 711 -27.29 -8.51 29.89
N ASN A 712 -27.92 -7.41 30.30
CA ASN A 712 -29.32 -7.16 29.93
C ASN A 712 -29.46 -7.03 28.39
N LYS A 713 -30.55 -7.57 27.83
CA LYS A 713 -30.84 -7.49 26.40
C LYS A 713 -30.84 -6.06 25.87
N ASP A 714 -31.44 -5.13 26.61
CA ASP A 714 -31.53 -3.73 26.17
C ASP A 714 -30.15 -3.06 26.27
N ASP A 715 -29.39 -3.24 27.35
CA ASP A 715 -28.00 -2.74 27.47
C ASP A 715 -27.10 -3.17 26.28
N ALA A 716 -27.28 -4.41 25.80
CA ALA A 716 -26.49 -4.97 24.70
C ALA A 716 -26.94 -4.51 23.29
N PHE A 717 -28.21 -4.13 23.10
CA PHE A 717 -28.78 -3.90 21.76
C PHE A 717 -29.58 -2.61 21.57
N GLN A 718 -29.89 -1.83 22.62
CA GLN A 718 -30.74 -0.63 22.56
C GLN A 718 -30.23 0.40 21.55
N LYS A 719 -28.91 0.61 21.48
CA LYS A 719 -28.26 1.52 20.51
C LYS A 719 -28.41 1.09 19.03
N TYR A 720 -28.94 -0.12 18.78
CA TYR A 720 -29.21 -0.67 17.46
C TYR A 720 -30.70 -0.86 17.18
N TYR A 721 -31.60 -0.50 18.11
CA TYR A 721 -33.03 -0.53 17.85
C TYR A 721 -33.38 0.58 16.87
N THR A 722 -34.15 0.21 15.84
CA THR A 722 -34.75 1.19 14.93
C THR A 722 -35.70 2.03 15.76
N ALA A 723 -35.36 3.32 15.95
CA ALA A 723 -36.26 4.27 16.59
C ALA A 723 -37.64 4.17 15.93
N PRO A 724 -38.75 4.18 16.70
CA PRO A 724 -40.07 4.24 16.10
C PRO A 724 -40.08 5.42 15.14
N GLN A 725 -40.41 5.19 13.87
CA GLN A 725 -40.78 6.32 13.04
C GLN A 725 -41.97 6.95 13.74
N GLU A 726 -41.81 8.20 14.19
CA GLU A 726 -42.95 9.08 14.47
C GLU A 726 -43.67 9.27 13.14
N SER A 727 -44.49 8.29 12.79
CA SER A 727 -45.45 8.40 11.70
C SER A 727 -46.28 9.63 11.99
N ASP A 728 -46.25 10.60 11.08
CA ASP A 728 -46.93 11.88 11.20
C ASP A 728 -48.25 11.73 11.97
N VAL A 729 -48.28 12.24 13.21
CA VAL A 729 -49.52 12.42 13.97
C VAL A 729 -50.46 13.41 13.22
N ASN A 730 -49.92 14.08 12.19
CA ASN A 730 -50.61 14.87 11.18
C ASN A 730 -50.79 14.16 9.82
N SER A 731 -50.89 12.82 9.78
CA SER A 731 -51.34 12.08 8.58
C SER A 731 -52.81 12.44 8.26
N LYS A 732 -53.00 13.51 7.48
CA LYS A 732 -54.29 14.16 7.16
C LYS A 732 -55.40 13.28 6.56
N ASN A 733 -55.15 11.99 6.34
CA ASN A 733 -56.06 11.04 5.69
C ASN A 733 -56.54 9.89 6.60
N GLY A 734 -56.21 9.87 7.90
CA GLY A 734 -56.79 8.93 8.86
C GLY A 734 -56.30 7.46 8.76
N TYR A 735 -55.21 7.21 8.04
CA TYR A 735 -54.55 5.89 7.99
C TYR A 735 -53.51 5.78 9.11
N ILE A 736 -53.44 4.61 9.76
CA ILE A 736 -52.45 4.28 10.81
C ILE A 736 -51.34 3.44 10.17
N ALA A 737 -50.08 3.78 10.45
CA ALA A 737 -48.92 3.00 9.99
C ALA A 737 -48.88 1.61 10.67
N THR A 738 -48.48 0.59 9.93
CA THR A 738 -48.32 -0.77 10.45
C THR A 738 -46.84 -1.10 10.63
N HIS A 739 -46.51 -1.80 11.71
CA HIS A 739 -45.13 -2.22 12.02
C HIS A 739 -45.04 -3.75 12.05
N LEU A 740 -44.02 -4.30 11.38
CA LEU A 740 -43.68 -5.72 11.51
C LEU A 740 -43.04 -6.00 12.88
N VAL A 741 -43.50 -7.05 13.54
CA VAL A 741 -42.98 -7.55 14.83
C VAL A 741 -42.76 -9.05 14.72
N GLN A 742 -41.64 -9.54 15.23
CA GLN A 742 -41.33 -10.96 15.29
C GLN A 742 -42.01 -11.65 16.48
N VAL A 743 -42.70 -12.76 16.23
CA VAL A 743 -43.35 -13.58 17.27
C VAL A 743 -42.98 -15.05 17.06
N ILE A 744 -42.70 -15.78 18.14
CA ILE A 744 -42.48 -17.23 18.09
C ILE A 744 -43.84 -17.92 17.89
N GLY A 745 -43.99 -18.71 16.84
CA GLY A 745 -45.21 -19.48 16.58
C GLY A 745 -45.42 -20.56 17.66
N SER A 746 -46.48 -20.43 18.46
CA SER A 746 -46.87 -21.37 19.49
C SER A 746 -47.48 -22.65 18.90
N GLY A 747 -46.62 -23.51 18.36
CA GLY A 747 -46.97 -24.77 17.69
C GLY A 747 -47.45 -25.91 18.60
N GLN A 748 -48.31 -25.62 19.59
CA GLN A 748 -49.29 -26.54 20.23
C GLN A 748 -49.87 -25.85 21.49
N LEU A 749 -51.06 -25.24 21.38
CA LEU A 749 -51.85 -24.85 22.56
C LEU A 749 -53.38 -24.76 22.28
N MET A 750 -53.86 -25.55 21.32
CA MET A 750 -55.29 -25.83 21.13
C MET A 750 -55.46 -27.33 20.93
N SER A 751 -56.15 -27.97 21.87
CA SER A 751 -56.62 -29.35 21.75
C SER A 751 -57.53 -29.47 20.52
N ALA A 752 -57.47 -30.62 19.85
CA ALA A 752 -58.33 -30.92 18.70
C ALA A 752 -59.76 -31.26 19.15
N ASP A 753 -60.49 -30.27 19.66
CA ASP A 753 -61.95 -30.30 19.84
C ASP A 753 -62.52 -28.88 19.67
N ASN A 754 -63.53 -28.75 18.80
CA ASN A 754 -64.26 -27.51 18.46
C ASN A 754 -63.51 -26.36 17.75
N ILE A 755 -63.20 -26.51 16.45
CA ILE A 755 -63.57 -25.47 15.46
C ILE A 755 -64.14 -26.14 14.21
N SER A 756 -65.44 -25.99 14.00
CA SER A 756 -66.07 -26.18 12.69
C SER A 756 -66.00 -24.88 11.88
N ASN A 757 -65.80 -25.02 10.56
CA ASN A 757 -65.67 -23.98 9.51
C ASN A 757 -64.32 -23.22 9.42
N PRO A 758 -63.52 -23.44 8.35
CA PRO A 758 -62.49 -22.49 7.93
C PRO A 758 -63.11 -21.32 7.13
N PRO A 759 -62.52 -20.11 7.17
CA PRO A 759 -62.94 -19.00 6.33
C PRO A 759 -62.62 -19.26 4.85
N ARG A 760 -63.57 -18.90 3.96
CA ARG A 760 -63.44 -19.12 2.51
C ARG A 760 -62.41 -18.18 1.88
N SER A 761 -61.51 -18.73 1.07
CA SER A 761 -60.73 -17.98 0.07
C SER A 761 -61.66 -17.31 -0.96
N PRO A 762 -61.35 -16.09 -1.44
CA PRO A 762 -62.13 -15.46 -2.52
C PRO A 762 -62.01 -16.27 -3.81
N GLN A 763 -63.11 -16.83 -4.30
CA GLN A 763 -63.16 -17.44 -5.62
C GLN A 763 -63.22 -16.33 -6.69
N MET A 764 -62.29 -16.38 -7.66
CA MET A 764 -62.43 -15.59 -8.88
C MET A 764 -63.60 -16.14 -9.71
N ILE A 765 -64.50 -15.25 -10.12
CA ILE A 765 -65.69 -15.57 -10.90
C ILE A 765 -65.30 -15.65 -12.39
N PRO A 766 -65.58 -16.75 -13.11
CA PRO A 766 -65.44 -16.80 -14.56
C PRO A 766 -66.65 -16.13 -15.25
N PRO A 767 -66.48 -15.35 -16.33
CA PRO A 767 -67.60 -14.84 -17.12
C PRO A 767 -68.20 -15.95 -18.01
N SER A 768 -69.54 -15.95 -18.11
CA SER A 768 -70.35 -16.89 -18.89
C SER A 768 -70.30 -16.65 -20.42
N PRO A 769 -70.66 -17.65 -21.26
CA PRO A 769 -70.35 -17.65 -22.69
C PRO A 769 -71.41 -17.01 -23.60
N ALA A 770 -71.01 -16.69 -24.84
CA ALA A 770 -71.87 -16.39 -25.97
C ALA A 770 -71.73 -17.48 -27.07
N CYS A 771 -72.76 -17.61 -27.93
CA CYS A 771 -72.93 -18.71 -28.89
C CYS A 771 -71.85 -18.82 -29.99
N GLY A 772 -71.62 -20.05 -30.48
CA GLY A 772 -70.88 -20.35 -31.72
C GLY A 772 -71.74 -20.19 -32.99
N PRO A 773 -71.47 -20.89 -34.13
CA PRO A 773 -70.58 -22.04 -34.37
C PRO A 773 -69.41 -21.68 -35.37
N ALA A 774 -68.68 -22.55 -36.12
CA ALA A 774 -68.81 -23.99 -36.45
C ALA A 774 -67.49 -24.67 -36.92
N SER A 775 -67.49 -26.01 -36.91
CA SER A 775 -66.88 -26.98 -37.86
C SER A 775 -65.45 -26.82 -38.43
N ASN A 776 -64.52 -27.68 -37.97
CA ASN A 776 -63.75 -28.72 -38.72
C ASN A 776 -62.54 -29.16 -37.86
N GLN A 777 -62.32 -30.45 -37.50
CA GLN A 777 -61.70 -31.54 -38.30
C GLN A 777 -60.33 -31.13 -38.92
N THR A 778 -59.19 -31.84 -38.76
CA THR A 778 -58.94 -33.22 -38.25
C THR A 778 -57.48 -33.44 -37.80
N THR A 779 -57.31 -34.45 -36.93
CA THR A 779 -56.16 -35.31 -36.54
C THR A 779 -54.86 -35.45 -37.39
N LEU A 780 -53.74 -35.78 -36.69
CA LEU A 780 -52.48 -36.49 -37.13
C LEU A 780 -51.49 -35.65 -38.00
N THR A 781 -50.16 -35.85 -38.05
CA THR A 781 -49.20 -36.88 -37.52
C THR A 781 -47.76 -36.31 -37.42
N ASP A 782 -46.82 -37.11 -36.91
CA ASP A 782 -45.35 -36.88 -36.85
C ASP A 782 -44.67 -36.41 -38.15
N THR A 783 -43.54 -35.67 -38.04
CA THR A 783 -42.19 -36.15 -38.46
C THR A 783 -41.07 -35.12 -38.16
N MET A 784 -39.82 -35.59 -38.17
CA MET A 784 -38.57 -34.81 -38.03
C MET A 784 -38.17 -34.17 -39.38
N ASP A 785 -37.55 -32.98 -39.38
CA ASP A 785 -36.12 -32.83 -39.77
C ASP A 785 -35.64 -31.35 -39.87
N ASP A 786 -34.42 -31.18 -39.38
CA ASP A 786 -33.30 -30.28 -39.73
C ASP A 786 -33.41 -28.83 -40.31
N MET A 787 -32.47 -28.02 -39.80
CA MET A 787 -31.64 -27.00 -40.47
C MET A 787 -32.16 -25.58 -40.90
N ASN A 788 -31.66 -24.59 -40.13
CA ASN A 788 -30.74 -23.50 -40.57
C ASN A 788 -31.24 -22.05 -40.79
N MET A 789 -30.27 -21.13 -40.59
CA MET A 789 -30.16 -19.69 -40.91
C MET A 789 -30.78 -18.58 -40.03
N ASP A 790 -29.87 -17.66 -39.69
CA ASP A 790 -30.04 -16.23 -39.37
C ASP A 790 -31.12 -15.49 -40.16
N LEU A 791 -31.68 -14.43 -39.55
CA LEU A 791 -31.69 -13.10 -40.18
C LEU A 791 -31.88 -11.95 -39.17
N THR A 792 -31.37 -10.79 -39.57
CA THR A 792 -31.15 -9.55 -38.82
C THR A 792 -32.37 -8.62 -38.71
N GLU A 793 -32.29 -7.73 -37.71
CA GLU A 793 -32.79 -6.33 -37.69
C GLU A 793 -34.24 -5.98 -38.08
N TYR A 794 -34.89 -5.20 -37.22
CA TYR A 794 -35.80 -4.14 -37.64
C TYR A 794 -35.55 -2.85 -36.83
N LEU A 795 -35.14 -1.80 -37.53
CA LEU A 795 -35.22 -0.41 -37.08
C LEU A 795 -36.60 0.16 -37.46
N VAL A 796 -37.13 1.05 -36.63
CA VAL A 796 -38.11 2.06 -37.08
C VAL A 796 -37.65 3.42 -36.58
N THR A 797 -37.52 4.34 -37.52
CA THR A 797 -37.12 5.75 -37.39
C THR A 797 -38.35 6.65 -37.19
N ASP A 798 -38.13 7.86 -36.67
CA ASP A 798 -38.89 9.02 -37.15
C ASP A 798 -37.98 10.27 -37.28
N TYR A 799 -38.23 11.05 -38.35
CA TYR A 799 -37.55 12.30 -38.74
C TYR A 799 -38.25 13.52 -38.11
N THR A 800 -37.70 14.74 -38.04
CA THR A 800 -37.43 15.73 -39.12
C THR A 800 -36.36 16.76 -38.66
N ALA A 801 -35.34 17.15 -39.43
CA ALA A 801 -35.26 17.96 -40.68
C ALA A 801 -35.30 19.50 -40.45
N GLY A 802 -34.31 20.26 -40.97
CA GLY A 802 -34.15 21.71 -40.72
C GLY A 802 -32.81 22.34 -41.18
N ASP A 803 -32.52 22.21 -42.48
CA ASP A 803 -31.50 22.76 -43.41
C ASP A 803 -30.51 23.95 -43.12
N TYR A 804 -29.49 23.97 -44.01
CA TYR A 804 -28.70 25.09 -44.59
C TYR A 804 -27.25 25.40 -44.12
N ASP A 805 -26.31 24.89 -44.92
CA ASP A 805 -25.14 25.52 -45.57
C ASP A 805 -24.34 26.66 -44.87
N ILE A 806 -23.00 26.52 -44.90
CA ILE A 806 -22.12 27.24 -45.85
C ILE A 806 -20.69 26.66 -45.84
N ILE A 807 -20.09 26.61 -47.03
CA ILE A 807 -18.70 26.21 -47.29
C ILE A 807 -17.80 27.45 -47.17
N ASP A 808 -16.60 27.32 -46.60
CA ASP A 808 -15.44 27.99 -47.19
C ASP A 808 -14.15 27.14 -47.04
N ALA A 809 -13.25 27.28 -47.99
CA ALA A 809 -12.05 26.46 -48.16
C ALA A 809 -10.83 27.35 -48.43
N ASN A 810 -9.75 27.12 -47.68
CA ASN A 810 -8.34 27.48 -47.96
C ASN A 810 -7.52 27.07 -46.72
N GLN A 811 -6.27 26.60 -46.79
CA GLN A 811 -5.26 26.70 -47.84
C GLN A 811 -4.30 25.48 -47.81
N PHE A 812 -3.81 25.07 -48.98
CA PHE A 812 -2.68 24.14 -49.13
C PHE A 812 -1.34 24.80 -48.78
N VAL A 813 -0.31 24.03 -48.38
CA VAL A 813 0.98 23.86 -49.13
C VAL A 813 1.66 22.56 -48.68
N THR A 814 2.32 21.88 -49.62
CA THR A 814 2.97 20.56 -49.53
C THR A 814 4.50 20.65 -49.46
N GLY A 815 5.18 19.60 -48.94
CA GLY A 815 6.66 19.47 -49.04
C GLY A 815 7.25 18.26 -48.26
N PRO A 816 7.92 17.28 -48.90
CA PRO A 816 8.30 16.00 -48.26
C PRO A 816 9.82 15.74 -48.12
N TYR A 817 10.20 14.85 -47.19
CA TYR A 817 11.49 14.11 -47.16
C TYR A 817 11.24 12.69 -46.60
N ILE A 818 11.25 11.65 -47.43
CA ILE A 818 12.37 10.75 -47.79
C ILE A 818 12.78 9.77 -46.66
N LEU A 819 12.50 8.49 -46.89
CA LEU A 819 13.02 7.30 -46.18
C LEU A 819 14.16 6.66 -47.00
N PRO A 820 15.19 6.08 -46.36
CA PRO A 820 16.08 5.12 -47.02
C PRO A 820 15.75 3.67 -46.63
N THR A 821 15.46 2.85 -47.63
CA THR A 821 15.47 1.38 -47.55
C THR A 821 16.89 0.85 -47.70
N TYR A 822 17.27 -0.19 -46.97
CA TYR A 822 18.33 -1.11 -47.39
C TYR A 822 17.97 -2.57 -47.05
N GLN A 823 18.11 -3.44 -48.04
CA GLN A 823 18.08 -4.89 -47.90
C GLN A 823 19.52 -5.43 -47.84
N THR A 824 19.63 -6.52 -47.08
CA THR A 824 20.65 -7.59 -47.10
C THR A 824 21.68 -7.63 -48.24
N ASN A 825 22.94 -7.80 -47.83
CA ASN A 825 23.74 -8.99 -48.19
C ASN A 825 24.49 -9.46 -46.93
#